data_AF-A0A812G1Y3-F1
#
_entry.id   AF-A0A812G1Y3-F1
#
_cell.length_a   1.000
_cell.length_b   1.000
_cell.length_c   1.000
_cell.angle_alpha   90.00
_cell.angle_beta   90.00
_cell.angle_gamma   90.00
#
_symmetry.space_group_name_H-M   'P 1'
#
loop_
_entity.id
_entity.type
_entity.pdbx_description
1 polymer ?
#
loop_
_entity_poly.entity_id
_entity_poly.type
_entity_poly.pdbx_seq_one_letter_code
_entity_poly.pdbx_strand_id
1 'polypeptide(L)'
;MAYRILGGLLLLLLAGLFISIDWVTYSGVAAGLFLGVVHVPGDAGRHFAFRFKLAKLAVCTTIALFSAYVATYPWLLIPALGPGVPNLPRRWVYLVALAMLSATWIACILSKHPHSTCANDAQWCVLGFWLLAVLSQITQASGAYHLGNVFLFFEGVESSLESVLLGWAVYFFQNRVDEISSQHVFTACPHLWIAAVGFSAVSFGAGLHDSYAVGAFALALFIGMYLAYTFTICMILLRSLCRVLGEARRVRGPPRKQANWAGRVLFVELLIWATLGTISCFAWLPCDIFLFQLMLHPELHEPGHFKNVKIMSISSWARCSVWVVNCLGLAALSGILWQEQPPAEEEMSEMSSRARARSLVSASSHLSSDEQEVYHEVVGQLANRGFRLNSLLDFWEQLLDEDGMMRSFEPRRSSTNDVVRLAIIPQSRSGDGGCALASLWSEDPIKPQVMVTHNWANGFGKLVAAILADCLDHRIYQDVGSLIVTEAGFAQVRAQLANKLDTSYWVCAFSVNQHASICAGFGPEPPPKSRAWKEWNMKRHDSVTGKVYPLCDCNVEKHVSHGDARCELNKFDDMMTHLATEVANFRQLVVLDDTFDVLFRAWCVAEIFEASALQMQATIQVSSQEAVDLNYDRLTLLDVRHCSASSEADKDMILSKIADVEAFNLHLQELVFSAEVGLFAEWVDGYTRSRQVGRILRRSKIGLQSSGSSLPNREENLGFCQGCLWPFSKSLADSSGESSDELSSSTADSAASPC
;
A
#
# COMPACT_ATOMS: atom_id res chain seq x y z
N MET A 1 -13.21 2.99 -20.72
CA MET A 1 -13.85 4.24 -21.20
C MET A 1 -14.86 3.97 -22.31
N ALA A 2 -14.48 3.31 -23.42
CA ALA A 2 -15.40 2.99 -24.52
C ALA A 2 -16.66 2.21 -24.09
N TYR A 3 -16.54 1.19 -23.25
CA TYR A 3 -17.69 0.44 -22.71
C TYR A 3 -18.63 1.27 -21.82
N ARG A 4 -18.12 2.30 -21.13
CA ARG A 4 -18.94 3.20 -20.29
C ARG A 4 -19.75 4.18 -21.15
N ILE A 5 -19.12 4.71 -22.20
CA ILE A 5 -19.77 5.57 -23.21
C ILE A 5 -20.82 4.76 -23.99
N LEU A 6 -20.49 3.52 -24.37
CA LEU A 6 -21.40 2.63 -25.08
C LEU A 6 -22.61 2.23 -24.22
N GLY A 7 -22.41 1.96 -22.93
CA GLY A 7 -23.51 1.66 -21.99
C GLY A 7 -24.46 2.85 -21.78
N GLY A 8 -23.92 4.07 -21.66
CA GLY A 8 -24.73 5.30 -21.57
C GLY A 8 -25.50 5.60 -22.87
N LEU A 9 -24.87 5.39 -24.03
CA LEU A 9 -25.51 5.56 -25.34
C LEU A 9 -26.58 4.48 -25.61
N LEU A 10 -26.36 3.24 -25.16
CA LEU A 10 -27.34 2.16 -25.29
C LEU A 10 -28.58 2.43 -24.41
N LEU A 11 -28.39 2.96 -23.20
CA LEU A 11 -29.48 3.41 -22.32
C LEU A 11 -30.29 4.56 -22.95
N LEU A 12 -29.62 5.53 -23.59
CA LEU A 12 -30.28 6.61 -24.33
C LEU A 12 -31.04 6.10 -25.56
N LEU A 13 -30.50 5.10 -26.27
CA LEU A 13 -31.16 4.45 -27.41
C LEU A 13 -32.38 3.60 -27.00
N LEU A 14 -32.28 2.88 -25.89
CA LEU A 14 -33.41 2.11 -25.33
C LEU A 14 -34.51 3.02 -24.79
N ALA A 15 -34.14 4.14 -24.17
CA ALA A 15 -35.07 5.20 -23.80
C ALA A 15 -35.79 5.81 -25.03
N GLY A 16 -35.10 5.90 -26.17
CA GLY A 16 -35.69 6.40 -27.43
C GLY A 16 -36.65 5.45 -28.15
N LEU A 17 -36.69 4.16 -27.82
CA LEU A 17 -37.52 3.16 -28.52
C LEU A 17 -38.97 3.05 -27.99
N PHE A 18 -39.30 3.63 -26.84
CA PHE A 18 -40.65 3.63 -26.25
C PHE A 18 -41.42 4.94 -26.56
N ILE A 19 -41.70 5.18 -27.85
CA ILE A 19 -42.22 6.45 -28.42
C ILE A 19 -43.74 6.64 -28.19
N SER A 20 -44.22 6.60 -26.95
CA SER A 20 -45.60 7.05 -26.65
C SER A 20 -45.79 7.81 -25.33
N ILE A 21 -44.73 8.30 -24.69
CA ILE A 21 -44.79 8.95 -23.36
C ILE A 21 -43.92 10.24 -23.32
N ASP A 22 -44.28 11.19 -22.46
CA ASP A 22 -43.80 12.58 -22.30
C ASP A 22 -42.28 12.83 -22.45
N TRP A 23 -41.92 13.73 -23.37
CA TRP A 23 -40.54 14.18 -23.67
C TRP A 23 -39.79 14.78 -22.47
N VAL A 24 -40.52 15.36 -21.52
CA VAL A 24 -39.94 16.10 -20.39
C VAL A 24 -39.22 15.15 -19.42
N THR A 25 -39.82 14.00 -19.11
CA THR A 25 -39.21 12.98 -18.23
C THR A 25 -37.93 12.41 -18.83
N TYR A 26 -37.91 12.13 -20.13
CA TYR A 26 -36.72 11.63 -20.82
C TYR A 26 -35.57 12.64 -20.87
N SER A 27 -35.88 13.93 -21.05
CA SER A 27 -34.86 14.98 -21.01
C SER A 27 -34.22 15.10 -19.62
N GLY A 28 -35.00 14.91 -18.55
CA GLY A 28 -34.50 14.84 -17.18
C GLY A 28 -33.62 13.62 -16.94
N VAL A 29 -34.04 12.44 -17.41
CA VAL A 29 -33.25 11.20 -17.32
C VAL A 29 -31.93 11.32 -18.09
N ALA A 30 -31.97 11.83 -19.31
CA ALA A 30 -30.78 12.06 -20.13
C ALA A 30 -29.80 13.04 -19.47
N ALA A 31 -30.30 14.12 -18.85
CA ALA A 31 -29.48 15.09 -18.13
C ALA A 31 -28.82 14.47 -16.88
N GLY A 32 -29.57 13.68 -16.09
CA GLY A 32 -29.04 12.96 -14.93
C GLY A 32 -27.96 11.94 -15.32
N LEU A 33 -28.18 11.19 -16.40
CA LEU A 33 -27.19 10.26 -16.95
C LEU A 33 -25.95 10.99 -17.49
N PHE A 34 -26.14 12.14 -18.16
CA PHE A 34 -25.03 12.94 -18.66
C PHE A 34 -24.14 13.47 -17.53
N LEU A 35 -24.74 13.98 -16.44
CA LEU A 35 -24.00 14.39 -15.24
C LEU A 35 -23.21 13.23 -14.61
N GLY A 36 -23.73 12.01 -14.71
CA GLY A 36 -23.02 10.78 -14.32
C GLY A 36 -21.86 10.38 -15.22
N VAL A 37 -21.95 10.64 -16.53
CA VAL A 37 -20.98 10.20 -17.54
C VAL A 37 -19.81 11.19 -17.71
N VAL A 38 -19.97 12.48 -17.38
CA VAL A 38 -18.94 13.52 -17.56
C VAL A 38 -17.74 13.37 -16.60
N HIS A 39 -17.74 12.39 -15.69
CA HIS A 39 -16.57 12.08 -14.89
C HIS A 39 -15.45 11.42 -15.74
N VAL A 40 -14.40 12.20 -16.02
CA VAL A 40 -13.16 11.72 -16.63
C VAL A 40 -12.23 11.21 -15.53
N PRO A 41 -11.80 9.93 -15.57
CA PRO A 41 -10.83 9.39 -14.61
C PRO A 41 -9.54 10.22 -14.60
N GLY A 42 -8.92 10.35 -13.42
CA GLY A 42 -7.80 11.24 -13.15
C GLY A 42 -6.50 11.00 -13.95
N ASP A 43 -6.40 9.94 -14.75
CA ASP A 43 -5.19 9.64 -15.54
C ASP A 43 -5.00 10.57 -16.76
N ALA A 44 -5.94 11.48 -17.04
CA ALA A 44 -5.81 12.48 -18.09
C ALA A 44 -4.83 13.60 -17.70
N GLY A 45 -3.52 13.31 -17.74
CA GLY A 45 -2.39 14.23 -17.95
C GLY A 45 -2.23 15.46 -17.03
N ARG A 46 -1.03 15.64 -16.46
CA ARG A 46 -0.66 16.73 -15.52
C ARG A 46 -1.03 18.16 -15.99
N HIS A 47 -1.15 18.42 -17.29
CA HIS A 47 -1.53 19.75 -17.82
C HIS A 47 -3.02 20.10 -17.67
N PHE A 48 -3.91 19.11 -17.49
CA PHE A 48 -5.35 19.37 -17.30
C PHE A 48 -5.71 19.78 -15.85
N ALA A 49 -4.80 19.55 -14.90
CA ALA A 49 -5.07 19.68 -13.46
C ALA A 49 -5.29 21.13 -12.98
N PHE A 50 -4.65 22.15 -13.57
CA PHE A 50 -4.72 23.53 -13.06
C PHE A 50 -6.07 24.21 -13.34
N ARG A 51 -6.56 24.14 -14.59
CA ARG A 51 -7.87 24.72 -14.96
C ARG A 51 -9.03 24.02 -14.26
N PHE A 52 -8.89 22.72 -14.02
CA PHE A 52 -9.88 21.93 -13.28
C PHE A 52 -9.87 22.24 -11.77
N LYS A 53 -8.72 22.56 -11.17
CA LYS A 53 -8.65 23.04 -9.77
C LYS A 53 -9.35 24.39 -9.56
N LEU A 54 -9.26 25.31 -10.53
CA LEU A 54 -9.95 26.61 -10.46
C LEU A 54 -11.47 26.45 -10.60
N ALA A 55 -11.91 25.58 -11.52
CA ALA A 55 -13.32 25.21 -11.66
C ALA A 55 -13.85 24.50 -10.40
N LYS A 56 -13.06 23.60 -9.80
CA LYS A 56 -13.36 22.98 -8.50
C LYS A 56 -13.56 24.03 -7.41
N LEU A 57 -12.64 24.99 -7.28
CA LEU A 57 -12.76 26.05 -6.28
C LEU A 57 -14.01 26.89 -6.50
N ALA A 58 -14.29 27.31 -7.75
CA ALA A 58 -15.47 28.09 -8.09
C ALA A 58 -16.79 27.35 -7.81
N VAL A 59 -16.88 26.07 -8.18
CA VAL A 59 -18.03 25.22 -7.87
C VAL A 59 -18.17 25.04 -6.36
N CYS A 60 -17.08 24.76 -5.64
CA CYS A 60 -17.12 24.59 -4.18
C CYS A 60 -17.55 25.88 -3.45
N THR A 61 -17.04 27.04 -3.86
CA THR A 61 -17.42 28.34 -3.29
C THR A 61 -18.88 28.65 -3.60
N THR A 62 -19.34 28.37 -4.82
CA THR A 62 -20.76 28.57 -5.19
C THR A 62 -21.68 27.67 -4.39
N ILE A 63 -21.31 26.40 -4.21
CA ILE A 63 -22.05 25.42 -3.41
C ILE A 63 -22.08 25.78 -1.93
N ALA A 64 -20.96 26.21 -1.36
CA ALA A 64 -20.89 26.64 0.03
C ALA A 64 -21.71 27.92 0.27
N LEU A 65 -21.64 28.89 -0.65
CA LEU A 65 -22.45 30.11 -0.58
C LEU A 65 -23.93 29.80 -0.78
N PHE A 66 -24.30 28.88 -1.67
CA PHE A 66 -25.69 28.47 -1.88
C PHE A 66 -26.25 27.68 -0.69
N SER A 67 -25.47 26.76 -0.11
CA SER A 67 -25.80 26.06 1.13
C SER A 67 -25.98 27.03 2.29
N ALA A 68 -25.04 27.95 2.47
CA ALA A 68 -25.10 28.98 3.49
C ALA A 68 -26.33 29.86 3.28
N TYR A 69 -26.61 30.28 2.05
CA TYR A 69 -27.80 31.05 1.69
C TYR A 69 -29.11 30.31 1.99
N VAL A 70 -29.23 29.04 1.60
CA VAL A 70 -30.43 28.22 1.90
C VAL A 70 -30.59 28.00 3.41
N ALA A 71 -29.50 27.83 4.15
CA ALA A 71 -29.51 27.63 5.59
C ALA A 71 -29.74 28.92 6.40
N THR A 72 -29.25 30.07 5.93
CA THR A 72 -29.44 31.38 6.60
C THR A 72 -30.72 32.07 6.20
N TYR A 73 -31.29 31.75 5.05
CA TYR A 73 -32.57 32.30 4.60
C TYR A 73 -33.61 31.21 4.30
N PRO A 74 -33.90 30.30 5.24
CA PRO A 74 -34.96 29.32 5.03
C PRO A 74 -36.29 30.05 4.77
N TRP A 75 -36.48 31.23 5.38
CA TRP A 75 -37.64 32.11 5.18
C TRP A 75 -37.78 32.76 3.80
N LEU A 76 -36.79 32.70 2.90
CA LEU A 76 -36.95 33.14 1.49
C LEU A 76 -37.49 32.04 0.57
N LEU A 77 -37.37 30.77 0.98
CA LEU A 77 -38.03 29.60 0.35
C LEU A 77 -39.39 29.27 1.02
N ILE A 78 -39.61 29.75 2.23
CA ILE A 78 -40.81 29.51 3.05
C ILE A 78 -42.00 30.49 2.83
N PRO A 79 -41.90 31.73 2.30
CA PRO A 79 -42.92 32.74 2.62
C PRO A 79 -44.12 32.77 1.64
N ALA A 80 -44.16 31.95 0.59
CA ALA A 80 -45.30 31.95 -0.34
C ALA A 80 -46.46 31.03 0.09
N LEU A 81 -46.42 30.44 1.28
CA LEU A 81 -47.46 29.55 1.76
C LEU A 81 -48.09 30.14 3.01
N GLY A 82 -49.35 30.56 2.87
CA GLY A 82 -50.16 31.02 3.97
C GLY A 82 -50.24 30.00 5.12
N PRO A 83 -50.76 30.41 6.29
CA PRO A 83 -50.71 29.69 7.57
C PRO A 83 -51.42 28.31 7.64
N GLY A 84 -51.65 27.61 6.53
CA GLY A 84 -52.45 26.39 6.46
C GLY A 84 -51.78 25.15 5.84
N VAL A 85 -50.46 25.11 5.59
CA VAL A 85 -49.84 23.95 4.90
C VAL A 85 -49.33 22.88 5.90
N PRO A 86 -49.94 21.68 5.95
CA PRO A 86 -49.67 20.64 6.97
C PRO A 86 -48.36 19.83 6.80
N ASN A 87 -47.38 20.31 6.02
CA ASN A 87 -46.19 19.53 5.61
C ASN A 87 -44.88 19.91 6.32
N LEU A 88 -44.94 20.59 7.47
CA LEU A 88 -43.76 21.01 8.24
C LEU A 88 -42.77 19.85 8.52
N PRO A 89 -43.19 18.63 8.93
CA PRO A 89 -42.27 17.55 9.26
C PRO A 89 -41.40 17.13 8.08
N ARG A 90 -41.93 17.11 6.86
CA ARG A 90 -41.20 16.65 5.66
C ARG A 90 -40.02 17.57 5.33
N ARG A 91 -40.21 18.88 5.44
CA ARG A 91 -39.15 19.86 5.13
C ARG A 91 -37.96 19.78 6.09
N TRP A 92 -38.23 19.54 7.37
CA TRP A 92 -37.18 19.37 8.38
C TRP A 92 -36.24 18.21 8.06
N VAL A 93 -36.76 17.11 7.53
CA VAL A 93 -35.97 15.92 7.19
C VAL A 93 -34.93 16.22 6.13
N TYR A 94 -35.34 16.88 5.05
CA TYR A 94 -34.43 17.22 3.98
C TYR A 94 -33.43 18.30 4.39
N LEU A 95 -33.83 19.27 5.23
CA LEU A 95 -32.90 20.25 5.77
C LEU A 95 -31.84 19.60 6.65
N VAL A 96 -32.24 18.65 7.51
CA VAL A 96 -31.30 17.87 8.33
C VAL A 96 -30.38 17.03 7.45
N ALA A 97 -30.93 16.33 6.45
CA ALA A 97 -30.14 15.53 5.52
C ALA A 97 -29.14 16.40 4.74
N LEU A 98 -29.59 17.55 4.20
CA LEU A 98 -28.74 18.49 3.49
C LEU A 98 -27.63 19.05 4.40
N ALA A 99 -27.95 19.38 5.66
CA ALA A 99 -26.95 19.84 6.62
C ALA A 99 -25.90 18.76 6.91
N MET A 100 -26.32 17.52 7.13
CA MET A 100 -25.41 16.38 7.35
C MET A 100 -24.54 16.10 6.11
N LEU A 101 -25.13 16.10 4.91
CA LEU A 101 -24.39 15.92 3.65
C LEU A 101 -23.39 17.05 3.42
N SER A 102 -23.78 18.29 3.72
CA SER A 102 -22.90 19.46 3.61
C SER A 102 -21.73 19.35 4.59
N ALA A 103 -21.99 19.00 5.85
CA ALA A 103 -20.96 18.78 6.85
C ALA A 103 -20.00 17.67 6.45
N THR A 104 -20.53 16.56 5.92
CA THR A 104 -19.72 15.42 5.44
C THR A 104 -18.85 15.84 4.26
N TRP A 105 -19.40 16.55 3.28
CA TRP A 105 -18.66 17.02 2.12
C TRP A 105 -17.56 18.03 2.49
N ILE A 106 -17.87 18.99 3.37
CA ILE A 106 -16.89 19.95 3.90
C ILE A 106 -15.77 19.20 4.64
N ALA A 107 -16.12 18.24 5.51
CA ALA A 107 -15.13 17.40 6.16
C ALA A 107 -14.25 16.67 5.13
N CYS A 108 -14.83 16.16 4.04
CA CYS A 108 -14.06 15.47 3.00
C CYS A 108 -13.07 16.38 2.26
N ILE A 109 -13.40 17.66 2.08
CA ILE A 109 -12.51 18.66 1.46
C ILE A 109 -11.42 19.11 2.41
N LEU A 110 -11.76 19.32 3.69
CA LEU A 110 -10.83 19.86 4.69
C LEU A 110 -9.89 18.79 5.24
N SER A 111 -10.30 17.53 5.29
CA SER A 111 -9.45 16.42 5.74
C SER A 111 -8.23 16.31 4.84
N LYS A 112 -7.04 16.44 5.42
CA LYS A 112 -5.80 16.10 4.73
C LYS A 112 -5.80 14.61 4.45
N HIS A 113 -5.74 14.25 3.18
CA HIS A 113 -5.60 12.88 2.75
C HIS A 113 -4.51 12.85 1.67
N PRO A 114 -3.67 11.80 1.67
CA PRO A 114 -2.72 11.56 0.59
C PRO A 114 -3.44 11.46 -0.75
N HIS A 115 -2.72 11.78 -1.83
CA HIS A 115 -3.25 11.77 -3.19
C HIS A 115 -3.76 10.36 -3.56
N SER A 116 -5.05 10.14 -3.36
CA SER A 116 -5.73 8.88 -3.55
C SER A 116 -6.80 9.03 -4.61
N THR A 117 -6.78 8.18 -5.63
CA THR A 117 -7.89 8.09 -6.59
C THR A 117 -9.18 7.70 -5.88
N CYS A 118 -9.08 6.80 -4.89
CA CYS A 118 -10.19 6.32 -4.07
C CYS A 118 -10.82 7.44 -3.22
N ALA A 119 -10.02 8.25 -2.52
CA ALA A 119 -10.56 9.39 -1.77
C ALA A 119 -11.17 10.45 -2.69
N ASN A 120 -10.57 10.69 -3.87
CA ASN A 120 -11.14 11.59 -4.87
C ASN A 120 -12.49 11.09 -5.39
N ASP A 121 -12.61 9.81 -5.74
CA ASP A 121 -13.87 9.22 -6.21
C ASP A 121 -14.95 9.29 -5.13
N ALA A 122 -14.59 9.01 -3.86
CA ALA A 122 -15.51 9.13 -2.75
C ALA A 122 -15.97 10.59 -2.52
N GLN A 123 -15.08 11.58 -2.64
CA GLN A 123 -15.46 13.00 -2.59
C GLN A 123 -16.47 13.37 -3.66
N TRP A 124 -16.30 12.88 -4.89
CA TRP A 124 -17.23 13.11 -5.98
C TRP A 124 -18.58 12.43 -5.76
N CYS A 125 -18.58 11.19 -5.25
CA CYS A 125 -19.83 10.52 -4.87
C CYS A 125 -20.56 11.30 -3.76
N VAL A 126 -19.84 11.74 -2.72
CA VAL A 126 -20.40 12.54 -1.62
C VAL A 126 -20.99 13.86 -2.15
N LEU A 127 -20.27 14.53 -3.06
CA LEU A 127 -20.79 15.73 -3.74
C LEU A 127 -22.04 15.43 -4.57
N GLY A 128 -22.09 14.29 -5.26
CA GLY A 128 -23.24 13.86 -6.04
C GLY A 128 -24.48 13.66 -5.16
N PHE A 129 -24.35 12.99 -4.02
CA PHE A 129 -25.46 12.84 -3.08
C PHE A 129 -25.87 14.17 -2.44
N TRP A 130 -24.93 15.09 -2.21
CA TRP A 130 -25.25 16.45 -1.81
C TRP A 130 -26.09 17.17 -2.88
N LEU A 131 -25.70 17.10 -4.15
CA LEU A 131 -26.45 17.65 -5.28
C LEU A 131 -27.86 17.04 -5.38
N LEU A 132 -27.96 15.72 -5.14
CA LEU A 132 -29.24 15.01 -5.12
C LEU A 132 -30.19 15.56 -4.05
N ALA A 133 -29.69 15.83 -2.84
CA ALA A 133 -30.49 16.43 -1.78
C ALA A 133 -30.97 17.84 -2.14
N VAL A 134 -30.13 18.65 -2.80
CA VAL A 134 -30.52 19.97 -3.31
C VAL A 134 -31.58 19.86 -4.39
N LEU A 135 -31.39 18.97 -5.37
CA LEU A 135 -32.36 18.72 -6.43
C LEU A 135 -33.72 18.30 -5.85
N SER A 136 -33.74 17.42 -4.85
CA SER A 136 -34.98 17.00 -4.19
C SER A 136 -35.73 18.15 -3.51
N GLN A 137 -35.01 19.16 -2.98
CA GLN A 137 -35.63 20.39 -2.48
C GLN A 137 -36.25 21.22 -3.60
N ILE A 138 -35.57 21.32 -4.75
CA ILE A 138 -36.08 22.03 -5.93
C ILE A 138 -37.32 21.32 -6.50
N THR A 139 -37.30 19.98 -6.61
CA THR A 139 -38.43 19.16 -7.04
C THR A 139 -39.65 19.44 -6.15
N GLN A 140 -39.48 19.41 -4.83
CA GLN A 140 -40.57 19.69 -3.89
C GLN A 140 -41.11 21.11 -3.96
N ALA A 141 -40.23 22.10 -4.09
CA ALA A 141 -40.65 23.48 -4.26
C ALA A 141 -41.47 23.63 -5.55
N SER A 142 -41.02 23.05 -6.66
CA SER A 142 -41.70 23.11 -7.96
C SER A 142 -43.09 22.49 -7.92
N GLY A 143 -43.24 21.35 -7.22
CA GLY A 143 -44.54 20.72 -6.99
C GLY A 143 -45.50 21.59 -6.18
N ALA A 144 -45.00 22.31 -5.17
CA ALA A 144 -45.81 23.22 -4.36
C ALA A 144 -46.33 24.44 -5.14
N TYR A 145 -45.64 24.83 -6.21
CA TYR A 145 -46.05 25.94 -7.10
C TYR A 145 -46.84 25.46 -8.34
N HIS A 146 -47.27 24.20 -8.38
CA HIS A 146 -48.01 23.61 -9.50
C HIS A 146 -47.31 23.72 -10.87
N LEU A 147 -45.98 23.74 -10.89
CA LEU A 147 -45.18 23.76 -12.12
C LEU A 147 -45.05 22.36 -12.72
N GLY A 148 -46.16 21.77 -13.17
CA GLY A 148 -46.28 20.34 -13.50
C GLY A 148 -45.14 19.75 -14.34
N ASN A 149 -44.81 20.38 -15.48
CA ASN A 149 -43.72 19.89 -16.34
C ASN A 149 -42.33 20.02 -15.68
N VAL A 150 -42.12 21.10 -14.92
CA VAL A 150 -40.84 21.34 -14.22
C VAL A 150 -40.65 20.32 -13.09
N PHE A 151 -41.73 19.98 -12.39
CA PHE A 151 -41.74 18.93 -11.37
C PHE A 151 -41.31 17.57 -11.95
N LEU A 152 -41.97 17.13 -13.03
CA LEU A 152 -41.66 15.85 -13.69
C LEU A 152 -40.23 15.80 -14.23
N PHE A 153 -39.73 16.93 -14.76
CA PHE A 153 -38.33 17.04 -15.20
C PHE A 153 -37.36 16.78 -14.06
N PHE A 154 -37.48 17.51 -12.94
CA PHE A 154 -36.55 17.38 -11.81
C PHE A 154 -36.66 16.03 -11.11
N GLU A 155 -37.86 15.43 -11.03
CA GLU A 155 -38.05 14.08 -10.51
C GLU A 155 -37.31 13.02 -11.36
N GLY A 156 -37.33 13.17 -12.68
CA GLY A 156 -36.57 12.32 -13.60
C GLY A 156 -35.05 12.48 -13.46
N VAL A 157 -34.56 13.72 -13.29
CA VAL A 157 -33.14 14.00 -13.02
C VAL A 157 -32.71 13.39 -11.69
N GLU A 158 -33.50 13.60 -10.63
CA GLU A 158 -33.25 13.11 -9.26
C GLU A 158 -33.11 11.58 -9.28
N SER A 159 -34.10 10.88 -9.83
CA SER A 159 -34.11 9.41 -9.86
C SER A 159 -32.94 8.83 -10.67
N SER A 160 -32.55 9.50 -11.76
CA SER A 160 -31.43 9.07 -12.60
C SER A 160 -30.08 9.29 -11.92
N LEU A 161 -29.90 10.46 -11.30
CA LEU A 161 -28.71 10.78 -10.55
C LEU A 161 -28.55 9.84 -9.34
N GLU A 162 -29.63 9.57 -8.60
CA GLU A 162 -29.65 8.61 -7.50
C GLU A 162 -29.18 7.22 -7.97
N SER A 163 -29.71 6.75 -9.10
CA SER A 163 -29.34 5.45 -9.68
C SER A 163 -27.86 5.37 -10.03
N VAL A 164 -27.32 6.41 -10.66
CA VAL A 164 -25.90 6.50 -11.00
C VAL A 164 -25.03 6.50 -9.75
N LEU A 165 -25.38 7.29 -8.74
CA LEU A 165 -24.60 7.42 -7.52
C LEU A 165 -24.60 6.14 -6.68
N LEU A 166 -25.74 5.45 -6.60
CA LEU A 166 -25.81 4.13 -5.97
C LEU A 166 -24.99 3.10 -6.74
N GLY A 167 -25.08 3.09 -8.07
CA GLY A 167 -24.24 2.22 -8.91
C GLY A 167 -22.75 2.50 -8.73
N TRP A 168 -22.36 3.78 -8.60
CA TRP A 168 -20.98 4.17 -8.33
C TRP A 168 -20.53 3.76 -6.92
N ALA A 169 -21.38 3.93 -5.90
CA ALA A 169 -21.10 3.48 -4.55
C ALA A 169 -20.88 1.96 -4.51
N VAL A 170 -21.77 1.18 -5.14
CA VAL A 170 -21.64 -0.29 -5.24
C VAL A 170 -20.37 -0.68 -6.00
N TYR A 171 -20.05 -0.01 -7.11
CA TYR A 171 -18.81 -0.26 -7.86
C TYR A 171 -17.56 0.00 -7.02
N PHE A 172 -17.54 1.14 -6.31
CA PHE A 172 -16.46 1.52 -5.41
C PHE A 172 -16.27 0.47 -4.31
N PHE A 173 -17.37 0.03 -3.73
CA PHE A 173 -17.42 -1.01 -2.72
C PHE A 173 -16.94 -2.37 -3.22
N GLN A 174 -17.37 -2.80 -4.41
CA GLN A 174 -16.97 -4.07 -5.02
C GLN A 174 -15.46 -4.07 -5.28
N ASN A 175 -14.93 -3.02 -5.89
CA ASN A 175 -13.48 -2.90 -6.12
C ASN A 175 -12.70 -3.05 -4.81
N ARG A 176 -13.19 -2.46 -3.73
CA ARG A 176 -12.56 -2.53 -2.41
C ARG A 176 -12.55 -3.95 -1.84
N VAL A 177 -13.67 -4.67 -1.95
CA VAL A 177 -13.78 -6.06 -1.52
C VAL A 177 -12.92 -6.98 -2.38
N ASP A 178 -12.85 -6.74 -3.69
CA ASP A 178 -12.03 -7.52 -4.61
C ASP A 178 -10.54 -7.41 -4.24
N GLU A 179 -10.07 -6.21 -3.86
CA GLU A 179 -8.71 -6.00 -3.36
C GLU A 179 -8.43 -6.75 -2.05
N ILE A 180 -9.40 -6.77 -1.12
CA ILE A 180 -9.26 -7.46 0.18
C ILE A 180 -9.30 -8.98 0.00
N SER A 181 -10.27 -9.47 -0.76
CA SER A 181 -10.57 -10.89 -0.85
C SER A 181 -9.61 -11.65 -1.76
N SER A 182 -8.88 -10.96 -2.64
CA SER A 182 -7.98 -11.52 -3.67
C SER A 182 -8.64 -12.53 -4.64
N GLN A 183 -9.92 -12.79 -4.46
CA GLN A 183 -10.76 -13.61 -5.31
C GLN A 183 -11.76 -12.66 -5.95
N HIS A 184 -12.01 -12.79 -7.25
CA HIS A 184 -13.11 -12.07 -7.87
C HIS A 184 -14.43 -12.65 -7.37
N VAL A 185 -14.90 -12.12 -6.25
CA VAL A 185 -16.17 -12.54 -5.66
C VAL A 185 -17.26 -11.76 -6.37
N PHE A 186 -17.80 -12.36 -7.43
CA PHE A 186 -19.06 -11.96 -8.09
C PHE A 186 -19.00 -10.73 -9.03
N THR A 187 -18.65 -10.95 -10.30
CA THR A 187 -18.69 -9.92 -11.35
C THR A 187 -20.10 -9.57 -11.86
N ALA A 188 -21.12 -10.40 -11.59
CA ALA A 188 -22.47 -10.24 -12.15
C ALA A 188 -23.35 -9.21 -11.40
N CYS A 189 -23.00 -8.85 -10.16
CA CYS A 189 -23.89 -8.08 -9.28
C CYS A 189 -24.14 -6.63 -9.71
N PRO A 190 -23.14 -5.83 -10.17
CA PRO A 190 -23.35 -4.42 -10.48
C PRO A 190 -24.33 -4.19 -11.65
N HIS A 191 -24.32 -5.08 -12.64
CA HIS A 191 -25.20 -4.99 -13.80
C HIS A 191 -26.64 -5.36 -13.46
N LEU A 192 -26.84 -6.38 -12.62
CA LEU A 192 -28.15 -6.72 -12.06
C LEU A 192 -28.69 -5.59 -11.17
N TRP A 193 -27.81 -4.89 -10.45
CA TRP A 193 -28.15 -3.70 -9.68
C TRP A 193 -28.61 -2.53 -10.54
N ILE A 194 -27.84 -2.17 -11.56
CA ILE A 194 -28.21 -1.10 -12.51
C ILE A 194 -29.51 -1.47 -13.24
N ALA A 195 -29.71 -2.74 -13.58
CA ALA A 195 -30.93 -3.22 -14.20
C ALA A 195 -32.13 -3.14 -13.23
N ALA A 196 -31.98 -3.55 -11.97
CA ALA A 196 -33.06 -3.52 -10.98
C ALA A 196 -33.45 -2.09 -10.58
N VAL A 197 -32.46 -1.21 -10.39
CA VAL A 197 -32.68 0.20 -10.07
C VAL A 197 -33.23 0.94 -11.29
N GLY A 198 -32.68 0.70 -12.49
CA GLY A 198 -33.20 1.26 -13.75
C GLY A 198 -34.63 0.80 -14.02
N PHE A 199 -34.95 -0.47 -13.78
CA PHE A 199 -36.30 -1.00 -13.92
C PHE A 199 -37.27 -0.35 -12.91
N SER A 200 -36.82 -0.13 -11.67
CA SER A 200 -37.63 0.55 -10.64
C SER A 200 -37.87 2.03 -10.98
N ALA A 201 -36.84 2.74 -11.46
CA ALA A 201 -36.94 4.15 -11.87
C ALA A 201 -37.86 4.33 -13.09
N VAL A 202 -37.75 3.44 -14.08
CA VAL A 202 -38.63 3.44 -15.27
C VAL A 202 -40.07 3.10 -14.88
N SER A 203 -40.27 2.13 -13.98
CA SER A 203 -41.61 1.74 -13.52
C SER A 203 -42.33 2.87 -12.77
N PHE A 204 -41.59 3.66 -11.98
CA PHE A 204 -42.14 4.83 -11.29
C PHE A 204 -42.36 6.03 -12.22
N GLY A 205 -41.43 6.30 -13.15
CA GLY A 205 -41.51 7.46 -14.05
C GLY A 205 -42.49 7.30 -15.22
N ALA A 206 -42.79 6.08 -15.65
CA ALA A 206 -43.68 5.82 -16.78
C ALA A 206 -45.17 5.90 -16.44
N GLY A 207 -45.54 6.25 -15.20
CA GLY A 207 -46.94 6.36 -14.81
C GLY A 207 -47.71 5.05 -14.95
N LEU A 208 -47.03 3.90 -14.83
CA LEU A 208 -47.63 2.57 -14.72
C LEU A 208 -48.31 2.42 -13.34
N HIS A 209 -49.24 3.34 -13.04
CA HIS A 209 -49.95 3.43 -11.77
C HIS A 209 -50.80 2.19 -11.48
N ASP A 210 -51.12 1.37 -12.48
CA ASP A 210 -51.90 0.14 -12.30
C ASP A 210 -51.07 -1.08 -11.86
N SER A 211 -49.76 -0.93 -11.64
CA SER A 211 -48.89 -2.07 -11.29
C SER A 211 -48.09 -1.90 -10.00
N TYR A 212 -48.77 -1.55 -8.90
CA TYR A 212 -48.19 -1.62 -7.55
C TYR A 212 -47.57 -3.00 -7.23
N ALA A 213 -48.07 -4.06 -7.86
CA ALA A 213 -47.50 -5.41 -7.80
C ALA A 213 -46.09 -5.51 -8.35
N VAL A 214 -45.82 -4.89 -9.51
CA VAL A 214 -44.48 -4.87 -10.09
C VAL A 214 -43.54 -4.03 -9.24
N GLY A 215 -44.01 -2.89 -8.70
CA GLY A 215 -43.23 -2.05 -7.81
C GLY A 215 -42.83 -2.73 -6.51
N ALA A 216 -43.78 -3.36 -5.81
CA ALA A 216 -43.51 -4.10 -4.58
C ALA A 216 -42.61 -5.33 -4.85
N PHE A 217 -42.84 -6.07 -5.94
CA PHE A 217 -41.98 -7.19 -6.31
C PHE A 217 -40.55 -6.73 -6.59
N ALA A 218 -40.37 -5.65 -7.35
CA ALA A 218 -39.06 -5.08 -7.64
C ALA A 218 -38.35 -4.61 -6.37
N LEU A 219 -39.08 -3.98 -5.44
CA LEU A 219 -38.53 -3.52 -4.16
C LEU A 219 -38.17 -4.69 -3.23
N ALA A 220 -39.01 -5.72 -3.14
CA ALA A 220 -38.71 -6.93 -2.38
C ALA A 220 -37.48 -7.67 -2.94
N LEU A 221 -37.37 -7.78 -4.27
CA LEU A 221 -36.17 -8.31 -4.93
C LEU A 221 -34.94 -7.47 -4.61
N PHE A 222 -35.06 -6.14 -4.68
CA PHE A 222 -33.98 -5.22 -4.36
C PHE A 222 -33.50 -5.38 -2.92
N ILE A 223 -34.42 -5.39 -1.94
CA ILE A 223 -34.09 -5.59 -0.53
C ILE A 223 -33.43 -6.96 -0.32
N GLY A 224 -33.98 -8.01 -0.92
CA GLY A 224 -33.43 -9.37 -0.84
C GLY A 224 -32.02 -9.47 -1.41
N MET A 225 -31.79 -8.87 -2.58
CA MET A 225 -30.47 -8.79 -3.21
C MET A 225 -29.48 -7.97 -2.37
N TYR A 226 -29.90 -6.84 -1.81
CA TYR A 226 -29.05 -5.99 -0.99
C TYR A 226 -28.68 -6.66 0.34
N LEU A 227 -29.61 -7.36 0.97
CA LEU A 227 -29.37 -8.17 2.16
C LEU A 227 -28.39 -9.30 1.87
N ALA A 228 -28.63 -10.06 0.78
CA ALA A 228 -27.74 -11.15 0.37
C ALA A 228 -26.33 -10.64 0.06
N TYR A 229 -26.22 -9.50 -0.63
CA TYR A 229 -24.96 -8.84 -0.91
C TYR A 229 -24.25 -8.41 0.38
N THR A 230 -24.92 -7.65 1.24
CA THR A 230 -24.35 -7.20 2.53
C THR A 230 -23.89 -8.39 3.36
N PHE A 231 -24.73 -9.42 3.50
CA PHE A 231 -24.40 -10.62 4.25
C PHE A 231 -23.14 -11.31 3.69
N THR A 232 -23.07 -11.43 2.37
CA THR A 232 -21.91 -12.03 1.68
C THR A 232 -20.63 -11.23 1.96
N ILE A 233 -20.68 -9.90 1.84
CA ILE A 233 -19.54 -9.02 2.13
C ILE A 233 -19.13 -9.13 3.60
N CYS A 234 -20.08 -9.05 4.54
CA CYS A 234 -19.81 -9.20 5.96
C CYS A 234 -19.16 -10.56 6.28
N MET A 235 -19.61 -11.64 5.64
CA MET A 235 -19.01 -12.97 5.82
C MET A 235 -17.58 -13.04 5.27
N ILE A 236 -17.30 -12.40 4.13
CA ILE A 236 -15.94 -12.31 3.56
C ILE A 236 -15.03 -11.52 4.49
N LEU A 237 -15.47 -10.36 4.97
CA LEU A 237 -14.72 -9.51 5.88
C LEU A 237 -14.49 -10.18 7.23
N LEU A 238 -15.49 -10.89 7.78
CA LEU A 238 -15.37 -11.63 9.03
C LEU A 238 -14.35 -12.77 8.90
N ARG A 239 -14.42 -13.56 7.82
CA ARG A 239 -13.41 -14.62 7.55
C ARG A 239 -12.01 -14.02 7.42
N SER A 240 -11.90 -12.89 6.75
CA SER A 240 -10.65 -12.15 6.58
C SER A 240 -10.12 -11.66 7.93
N LEU A 241 -10.97 -11.06 8.76
CA LEU A 241 -10.62 -10.60 10.10
C LEU A 241 -10.09 -11.74 10.96
N CYS A 242 -10.78 -12.89 10.97
CA CYS A 242 -10.31 -14.07 11.70
C CYS A 242 -8.92 -14.54 11.25
N ARG A 243 -8.63 -14.52 9.94
CA ARG A 243 -7.30 -14.88 9.41
C ARG A 243 -6.21 -13.91 9.86
N VAL A 244 -6.47 -12.61 9.76
CA VAL A 244 -5.51 -11.57 10.18
C VAL A 244 -5.26 -11.63 11.69
N LEU A 245 -6.30 -11.86 12.49
CA LEU A 245 -6.14 -12.05 13.94
C LEU A 245 -5.37 -13.33 14.28
N GLY A 246 -5.51 -14.39 13.47
CA GLY A 246 -4.67 -15.58 13.56
C GLY A 246 -3.20 -15.28 13.26
N GLU A 247 -2.95 -14.53 12.18
CA GLU A 247 -1.60 -14.09 11.81
C GLU A 247 -0.96 -13.23 12.90
N ALA A 248 -1.70 -12.27 13.47
CA ALA A 248 -1.24 -11.43 14.58
C ALA A 248 -0.85 -12.22 15.85
N ARG A 249 -1.34 -13.45 16.00
CA ARG A 249 -0.90 -14.37 17.07
C ARG A 249 0.35 -15.16 16.68
N ARG A 250 0.54 -15.44 15.38
CA ARG A 250 1.67 -16.19 14.84
C ARG A 250 2.96 -15.38 14.83
N VAL A 251 2.89 -14.14 14.34
CA VAL A 251 4.07 -13.28 14.16
C VAL A 251 4.35 -12.42 15.39
N ARG A 252 5.59 -11.94 15.52
CA ARG A 252 6.04 -11.02 16.59
C ARG A 252 6.48 -9.67 15.98
N GLY A 253 6.84 -8.70 16.83
CA GLY A 253 7.44 -7.44 16.40
C GLY A 253 6.56 -6.58 15.47
N PRO A 254 7.15 -5.85 14.52
CA PRO A 254 6.43 -5.00 13.58
C PRO A 254 5.40 -5.73 12.71
N PRO A 255 5.67 -6.95 12.18
CA PRO A 255 4.64 -7.74 11.48
C PRO A 255 3.36 -7.95 12.31
N ARG A 256 3.48 -8.16 13.62
CA ARG A 256 2.32 -8.28 14.52
C ARG A 256 1.54 -6.98 14.63
N LYS A 257 2.25 -5.85 14.75
CA LYS A 257 1.63 -4.51 14.76
C LYS A 257 0.85 -4.26 13.47
N GLN A 258 1.42 -4.62 12.32
CA GLN A 258 0.74 -4.53 11.01
C GLN A 258 -0.49 -5.43 10.92
N ALA A 259 -0.39 -6.68 11.38
CA ALA A 259 -1.53 -7.60 11.41
C ALA A 259 -2.65 -7.08 12.32
N ASN A 260 -2.33 -6.57 13.51
CA ASN A 260 -3.31 -5.95 14.41
C ASN A 260 -3.98 -4.73 13.76
N TRP A 261 -3.21 -3.85 13.12
CA TRP A 261 -3.72 -2.71 12.37
C TRP A 261 -4.68 -3.16 11.25
N ALA A 262 -4.29 -4.14 10.44
CA ALA A 262 -5.13 -4.69 9.38
C ALA A 262 -6.43 -5.31 9.95
N GLY A 263 -6.35 -5.94 11.12
CA GLY A 263 -7.51 -6.45 11.84
C GLY A 263 -8.48 -5.34 12.25
N ARG A 264 -7.97 -4.21 12.77
CA ARG A 264 -8.80 -3.06 13.12
C ARG A 264 -9.45 -2.43 11.89
N VAL A 265 -8.71 -2.28 10.79
CA VAL A 265 -9.27 -1.82 9.51
C VAL A 265 -10.41 -2.75 9.06
N LEU A 266 -10.19 -4.07 9.02
CA LEU A 266 -11.22 -5.04 8.64
C LEU A 266 -12.44 -5.01 9.55
N PHE A 267 -12.24 -4.80 10.85
CA PHE A 267 -13.33 -4.69 11.81
C PHE A 267 -14.17 -3.42 11.58
N VAL A 268 -13.52 -2.27 11.35
CA VAL A 268 -14.21 -1.02 11.02
C VAL A 268 -14.97 -1.15 9.71
N GLU A 269 -14.37 -1.77 8.68
CA GLU A 269 -15.06 -2.01 7.42
C GLU A 269 -16.27 -2.94 7.59
N LEU A 270 -16.12 -4.04 8.35
CA LEU A 270 -17.21 -4.94 8.68
C LEU A 270 -18.36 -4.20 9.37
N LEU A 271 -18.05 -3.33 10.33
CA LEU A 271 -19.04 -2.54 11.04
C LEU A 271 -19.76 -1.58 10.08
N ILE A 272 -19.02 -0.84 9.25
CA ILE A 272 -19.60 0.07 8.27
C ILE A 272 -20.52 -0.69 7.32
N TRP A 273 -20.11 -1.86 6.83
CA TRP A 273 -20.92 -2.70 5.94
C TRP A 273 -22.19 -3.22 6.60
N ALA A 274 -22.09 -3.72 7.83
CA ALA A 274 -23.25 -4.16 8.59
C ALA A 274 -24.22 -3.00 8.83
N THR A 275 -23.72 -1.81 9.13
CA THR A 275 -24.52 -0.60 9.33
C THR A 275 -25.17 -0.11 8.03
N LEU A 276 -24.41 -0.01 6.93
CA LEU A 276 -24.92 0.37 5.60
C LEU A 276 -26.03 -0.59 5.14
N GLY A 277 -25.79 -1.89 5.30
CA GLY A 277 -26.72 -2.97 5.01
C GLY A 277 -28.02 -2.85 5.77
N THR A 278 -27.91 -2.87 7.10
CA THR A 278 -29.06 -2.85 8.01
C THR A 278 -29.86 -1.57 7.86
N ILE A 279 -29.23 -0.39 7.90
CA ILE A 279 -29.95 0.89 7.83
C ILE A 279 -30.66 1.03 6.48
N SER A 280 -30.02 0.66 5.36
CA SER A 280 -30.71 0.77 4.07
C SER A 280 -31.89 -0.19 3.99
N CYS A 281 -31.78 -1.41 4.52
CA CYS A 281 -32.92 -2.34 4.57
C CYS A 281 -34.06 -1.81 5.44
N PHE A 282 -33.74 -1.28 6.63
CA PHE A 282 -34.74 -0.67 7.51
C PHE A 282 -35.36 0.60 6.94
N ALA A 283 -34.64 1.34 6.10
CA ALA A 283 -35.17 2.50 5.41
C ALA A 283 -36.16 2.09 4.30
N TRP A 284 -35.85 1.04 3.53
CA TRP A 284 -36.68 0.61 2.40
C TRP A 284 -37.86 -0.30 2.81
N LEU A 285 -37.74 -1.08 3.89
CA LEU A 285 -38.78 -2.01 4.33
C LEU A 285 -40.15 -1.34 4.62
N PRO A 286 -40.23 -0.16 5.28
CA PRO A 286 -41.49 0.56 5.44
C PRO A 286 -42.13 0.97 4.10
N CYS A 287 -41.31 1.29 3.10
CA CYS A 287 -41.81 1.62 1.76
C CYS A 287 -42.44 0.38 1.10
N ASP A 288 -41.83 -0.79 1.27
CA ASP A 288 -42.31 -2.06 0.69
C ASP A 288 -43.59 -2.56 1.36
N ILE A 289 -43.60 -2.63 2.70
CA ILE A 289 -44.81 -2.94 3.48
C ILE A 289 -45.95 -2.02 3.07
N PHE A 290 -45.65 -0.75 2.83
CA PHE A 290 -46.64 0.22 2.47
C PHE A 290 -47.16 0.06 1.02
N LEU A 291 -46.29 -0.16 0.03
CA LEU A 291 -46.70 -0.47 -1.35
C LEU A 291 -47.57 -1.73 -1.40
N PHE A 292 -47.23 -2.72 -0.57
CA PHE A 292 -48.02 -3.93 -0.40
C PHE A 292 -49.39 -3.67 0.23
N GLN A 293 -49.47 -2.77 1.23
CA GLN A 293 -50.75 -2.35 1.82
C GLN A 293 -51.65 -1.60 0.83
N LEU A 294 -51.09 -0.75 -0.03
CA LEU A 294 -51.84 -0.12 -1.12
C LEU A 294 -52.41 -1.14 -2.10
N MET A 295 -51.63 -2.17 -2.45
CA MET A 295 -52.11 -3.27 -3.28
C MET A 295 -53.29 -4.02 -2.66
N LEU A 296 -53.23 -4.31 -1.36
CA LEU A 296 -54.28 -5.09 -0.68
C LEU A 296 -55.55 -4.28 -0.43
N HIS A 297 -55.45 -2.95 -0.41
CA HIS A 297 -56.55 -2.06 -0.06
C HIS A 297 -56.71 -0.94 -1.11
N PRO A 298 -57.24 -1.25 -2.30
CA PRO A 298 -57.40 -0.27 -3.37
C PRO A 298 -58.34 0.89 -2.98
N GLU A 299 -59.21 0.71 -1.99
CA GLU A 299 -60.02 1.78 -1.39
C GLU A 299 -59.21 2.86 -0.65
N LEU A 300 -57.90 2.66 -0.42
CA LEU A 300 -56.98 3.72 0.02
C LEU A 300 -56.57 4.68 -1.10
N HIS A 301 -56.96 4.44 -2.36
CA HIS A 301 -56.63 5.31 -3.50
C HIS A 301 -57.44 6.60 -3.58
N GLU A 302 -58.48 6.82 -2.76
CA GLU A 302 -59.27 8.04 -2.86
C GLU A 302 -58.41 9.31 -2.58
N PRO A 303 -58.34 10.27 -3.53
CA PRO A 303 -57.39 11.39 -3.52
C PRO A 303 -57.57 12.46 -2.40
N GLY A 304 -58.36 12.20 -1.37
CA GLY A 304 -58.58 13.11 -0.24
C GLY A 304 -58.01 12.65 1.11
N HIS A 305 -57.46 11.44 1.20
CA HIS A 305 -57.15 10.87 2.50
C HIS A 305 -55.81 11.34 3.11
N PHE A 306 -55.88 11.87 4.33
CA PHE A 306 -54.76 12.27 5.22
C PHE A 306 -53.64 11.21 5.34
N LYS A 307 -53.92 9.94 5.02
CA LYS A 307 -52.94 8.86 4.94
C LYS A 307 -51.84 9.16 3.90
N ASN A 308 -52.16 9.69 2.71
CA ASN A 308 -51.21 9.94 1.62
C ASN A 308 -50.07 10.89 1.99
N VAL A 309 -50.33 11.86 2.88
CA VAL A 309 -49.33 12.82 3.37
C VAL A 309 -48.31 12.15 4.31
N LYS A 310 -48.77 11.28 5.22
CA LYS A 310 -47.87 10.53 6.13
C LYS A 310 -46.96 9.58 5.35
N ILE A 311 -47.50 8.95 4.31
CA ILE A 311 -46.80 8.02 3.44
C ILE A 311 -45.66 8.69 2.69
N MET A 312 -45.93 9.80 2.00
CA MET A 312 -44.89 10.53 1.30
C MET A 312 -43.80 11.04 2.26
N SER A 313 -44.16 11.34 3.50
CA SER A 313 -43.21 11.74 4.54
C SER A 313 -42.29 10.59 4.97
N ILE A 314 -42.83 9.37 5.14
CA ILE A 314 -42.03 8.17 5.48
C ILE A 314 -41.08 7.80 4.34
N SER A 315 -41.55 7.82 3.08
CA SER A 315 -40.70 7.54 1.92
C SER A 315 -39.59 8.58 1.76
N SER A 316 -39.91 9.86 2.00
CA SER A 316 -38.91 10.94 1.99
C SER A 316 -37.83 10.73 3.06
N TRP A 317 -38.23 10.32 4.28
CA TRP A 317 -37.32 9.94 5.37
C TRP A 317 -36.41 8.80 4.98
N ALA A 318 -36.97 7.74 4.40
CA ALA A 318 -36.22 6.58 3.95
C ALA A 318 -35.12 6.99 2.94
N ARG A 319 -35.48 7.73 1.88
CA ARG A 319 -34.52 8.17 0.85
C ARG A 319 -33.42 9.04 1.43
N CYS A 320 -33.77 10.06 2.23
CA CYS A 320 -32.80 10.93 2.88
C CYS A 320 -31.84 10.15 3.78
N SER A 321 -32.36 9.18 4.53
CA SER A 321 -31.54 8.34 5.41
C SER A 321 -30.56 7.51 4.59
N VAL A 322 -31.01 6.91 3.48
CA VAL A 322 -30.16 6.15 2.57
C VAL A 322 -29.05 7.01 1.98
N TRP A 323 -29.33 8.25 1.57
CA TRP A 323 -28.29 9.16 1.03
C TRP A 323 -27.24 9.51 2.07
N VAL A 324 -27.67 9.90 3.27
CA VAL A 324 -26.77 10.25 4.37
C VAL A 324 -25.90 9.05 4.76
N VAL A 325 -26.50 7.87 4.88
CA VAL A 325 -25.82 6.64 5.26
C VAL A 325 -24.81 6.21 4.20
N ASN A 326 -25.17 6.25 2.92
CA ASN A 326 -24.22 5.95 1.83
C ASN A 326 -23.08 6.96 1.77
N CYS A 327 -23.34 8.26 1.99
CA CYS A 327 -22.29 9.27 2.05
C CYS A 327 -21.31 9.04 3.19
N LEU A 328 -21.84 8.83 4.40
CA LEU A 328 -21.01 8.56 5.57
C LEU A 328 -20.22 7.26 5.39
N GLY A 329 -20.85 6.22 4.83
CA GLY A 329 -20.18 4.97 4.51
C GLY A 329 -19.07 5.14 3.49
N LEU A 330 -19.29 5.88 2.40
CA LEU A 330 -18.26 6.18 1.39
C LEU A 330 -17.11 7.01 1.98
N ALA A 331 -17.42 8.03 2.77
CA ALA A 331 -16.43 8.89 3.40
C ALA A 331 -15.62 8.14 4.48
N ALA A 332 -16.24 7.21 5.20
CA ALA A 332 -15.57 6.34 6.17
C ALA A 332 -14.70 5.28 5.47
N LEU A 333 -15.26 4.57 4.48
CA LEU A 333 -14.55 3.51 3.74
C LEU A 333 -13.39 4.07 2.92
N SER A 334 -13.52 5.25 2.31
CA SER A 334 -12.41 5.91 1.62
C SER A 334 -11.24 6.30 2.53
N GLY A 335 -11.41 6.20 3.85
CA GLY A 335 -10.41 6.60 4.83
C GLY A 335 -10.34 8.10 5.04
N ILE A 336 -11.33 8.87 4.57
CA ILE A 336 -11.40 10.32 4.75
C ILE A 336 -11.84 10.68 6.17
N LEU A 337 -12.86 9.97 6.69
CA LEU A 337 -13.35 10.15 8.06
C LEU A 337 -12.61 9.28 9.08
N TRP A 338 -11.87 8.29 8.63
CA TRP A 338 -11.13 7.37 9.49
C TRP A 338 -9.75 7.06 8.91
N GLN A 339 -8.72 7.61 9.58
CA GLN A 339 -7.34 7.23 9.36
C GLN A 339 -6.81 6.69 10.67
N GLU A 340 -6.80 5.38 10.77
CA GLU A 340 -5.96 4.77 11.78
C GLU A 340 -4.51 4.90 11.31
N GLN A 341 -3.77 5.79 11.97
CA GLN A 341 -2.34 5.85 11.77
C GLN A 341 -1.71 4.53 12.24
N PRO A 342 -0.68 4.04 11.54
CA PRO A 342 0.15 2.98 12.10
C PRO A 342 0.66 3.42 13.50
N PRO A 343 0.89 2.47 14.42
CA PRO A 343 1.28 2.79 15.79
C PRO A 343 2.42 3.81 15.82
N ALA A 344 2.21 4.88 16.59
CA ALA A 344 3.07 6.07 16.61
C ALA A 344 4.49 5.77 17.09
N GLU A 345 5.44 6.58 16.61
CA GLU A 345 6.89 6.42 16.76
C GLU A 345 7.41 6.48 18.21
N GLU A 346 6.65 6.98 19.18
CA GLU A 346 7.21 7.29 20.51
C GLU A 346 7.76 6.05 21.24
N GLU A 347 7.03 4.93 21.24
CA GLU A 347 7.53 3.67 21.81
C GLU A 347 8.74 3.11 21.03
N MET A 348 8.81 3.40 19.72
CA MET A 348 9.84 2.91 18.81
C MET A 348 11.12 3.74 18.91
N SER A 349 11.00 5.04 19.13
CA SER A 349 12.11 5.97 19.36
C SER A 349 12.84 5.62 20.66
N GLU A 350 12.11 5.27 21.72
CA GLU A 350 12.72 4.87 22.99
C GLU A 350 13.50 3.56 22.84
N MET A 351 12.95 2.56 22.15
CA MET A 351 13.62 1.27 21.93
C MET A 351 14.85 1.43 21.02
N SER A 352 14.72 2.19 19.94
CA SER A 352 15.82 2.56 19.08
C SER A 352 16.89 3.37 19.84
N SER A 353 16.51 4.21 20.80
CA SER A 353 17.49 4.95 21.63
C SER A 353 18.35 4.03 22.50
N ARG A 354 17.76 2.94 23.02
CA ARG A 354 18.49 1.93 23.82
C ARG A 354 19.41 1.07 22.95
N ALA A 355 18.98 0.70 21.75
CA ALA A 355 19.82 0.01 20.77
C ALA A 355 20.98 0.90 20.27
N ARG A 356 20.73 2.21 20.09
CA ARG A 356 21.72 3.21 19.66
C ARG A 356 22.85 3.45 20.64
N ALA A 357 22.66 3.19 21.94
CA ALA A 357 23.66 3.47 22.97
C ALA A 357 24.91 2.55 22.90
N ARG A 358 24.97 1.58 21.97
CA ARG A 358 26.06 0.61 21.86
C ARG A 358 26.48 0.42 20.41
N SER A 359 27.33 1.32 19.92
CA SER A 359 28.07 1.14 18.65
C SER A 359 28.86 -0.17 18.68
N LEU A 360 29.09 -0.78 17.51
CA LEU A 360 30.00 -1.92 17.43
C LEU A 360 31.39 -1.50 17.96
N VAL A 361 32.01 -2.34 18.78
CA VAL A 361 33.37 -2.09 19.27
C VAL A 361 34.32 -2.18 18.09
N SER A 362 35.05 -1.08 17.81
CA SER A 362 36.06 -1.05 16.74
C SER A 362 37.08 -2.17 16.93
N ALA A 363 37.39 -2.89 15.85
CA ALA A 363 38.36 -3.97 15.87
C ALA A 363 39.77 -3.47 16.24
N SER A 364 40.04 -2.17 16.00
CA SER A 364 41.30 -1.51 16.36
C SER A 364 41.60 -1.55 17.86
N SER A 365 40.56 -1.63 18.71
CA SER A 365 40.72 -1.65 20.18
C SER A 365 41.47 -2.86 20.72
N HIS A 366 41.62 -3.92 19.91
CA HIS A 366 42.35 -5.14 20.25
C HIS A 366 43.76 -5.21 19.63
N LEU A 367 44.13 -4.22 18.82
CA LEU A 367 45.42 -4.17 18.13
C LEU A 367 46.47 -3.43 18.96
N SER A 368 47.75 -3.71 18.70
CA SER A 368 48.85 -2.91 19.24
C SER A 368 48.87 -1.49 18.66
N SER A 369 49.59 -0.55 19.28
CA SER A 369 49.63 0.85 18.82
C SER A 369 50.08 0.99 17.36
N ASP A 370 51.11 0.23 16.95
CA ASP A 370 51.63 0.29 15.57
C ASP A 370 50.62 -0.31 14.58
N GLU A 371 49.94 -1.39 14.96
CA GLU A 371 48.89 -2.01 14.16
C GLU A 371 47.64 -1.12 14.06
N GLN A 372 47.32 -0.34 15.10
CA GLN A 372 46.23 0.64 15.08
C GLN A 372 46.50 1.74 14.05
N GLU A 373 47.73 2.24 13.95
CA GLU A 373 48.10 3.25 12.95
C GLU A 373 47.87 2.71 11.52
N VAL A 374 48.38 1.51 11.23
CA VAL A 374 48.16 0.83 9.94
C VAL A 374 46.66 0.59 9.70
N TYR A 375 45.93 0.17 10.73
CA TYR A 375 44.49 -0.08 10.64
C TYR A 375 43.74 1.20 10.24
N HIS A 376 44.01 2.31 10.91
CA HIS A 376 43.38 3.61 10.63
C HIS A 376 43.80 4.17 9.26
N GLU A 377 45.04 3.96 8.83
CA GLU A 377 45.47 4.32 7.48
C GLU A 377 44.62 3.59 6.43
N VAL A 378 44.44 2.28 6.57
CA VAL A 378 43.63 1.48 5.64
C VAL A 378 42.16 1.87 5.69
N VAL A 379 41.61 2.21 6.86
CA VAL A 379 40.24 2.77 6.99
C VAL A 379 40.11 4.06 6.17
N GLY A 380 41.06 4.99 6.33
CA GLY A 380 41.10 6.25 5.58
C GLY A 380 41.25 6.03 4.08
N GLN A 381 42.10 5.09 3.65
CA GLN A 381 42.22 4.72 2.24
C GLN A 381 40.89 4.16 1.70
N LEU A 382 40.24 3.27 2.43
CA LEU A 382 38.99 2.63 2.01
C LEU A 382 37.84 3.64 1.89
N ALA A 383 37.76 4.60 2.82
CA ALA A 383 36.78 5.69 2.80
C ALA A 383 36.94 6.63 1.59
N ASN A 384 38.17 6.75 1.08
CA ASN A 384 38.53 7.62 -0.04
C ASN A 384 38.40 6.96 -1.42
N ARG A 385 37.88 5.73 -1.49
CA ARG A 385 37.69 4.96 -2.73
C ARG A 385 36.22 4.93 -3.18
N GLY A 386 35.52 6.05 -3.06
CA GLY A 386 34.24 6.25 -3.73
C GLY A 386 34.42 6.44 -5.24
N PHE A 387 33.32 6.39 -5.98
CA PHE A 387 33.30 6.68 -7.42
C PHE A 387 32.02 7.42 -7.82
N ARG A 388 32.07 8.18 -8.92
CA ARG A 388 30.89 8.90 -9.43
C ARG A 388 29.95 7.97 -10.19
N LEU A 389 28.66 8.26 -10.14
CA LEU A 389 27.64 7.51 -10.90
C LEU A 389 27.98 7.44 -12.39
N ASN A 390 28.52 8.51 -12.98
CA ASN A 390 28.93 8.49 -14.39
C ASN A 390 29.96 7.39 -14.70
N SER A 391 30.95 7.17 -13.83
CA SER A 391 31.96 6.12 -14.02
C SER A 391 31.33 4.72 -14.02
N LEU A 392 30.31 4.49 -13.19
CA LEU A 392 29.55 3.24 -13.20
C LEU A 392 28.76 3.06 -14.50
N LEU A 393 28.21 4.13 -15.05
CA LEU A 393 27.49 4.09 -16.33
C LEU A 393 28.45 3.81 -17.50
N ASP A 394 29.62 4.43 -17.52
CA ASP A 394 30.64 4.17 -18.54
C ASP A 394 31.16 2.72 -18.46
N PHE A 395 31.27 2.17 -17.24
CA PHE A 395 31.60 0.75 -17.02
C PHE A 395 30.47 -0.19 -17.48
N TRP A 396 29.22 0.16 -17.20
CA TRP A 396 28.06 -0.61 -17.66
C TRP A 396 27.98 -0.66 -19.19
N GLU A 397 28.23 0.46 -19.86
CA GLU A 397 28.28 0.56 -21.32
C GLU A 397 29.36 -0.36 -21.92
N GLN A 398 30.56 -0.41 -21.31
CA GLN A 398 31.63 -1.34 -21.71
C GLN A 398 31.29 -2.82 -21.49
N LEU A 399 30.43 -3.13 -20.51
CA LEU A 399 29.95 -4.50 -20.30
C LEU A 399 28.89 -4.92 -21.33
N LEU A 400 28.10 -3.97 -21.86
CA LEU A 400 27.10 -4.24 -22.89
C LEU A 400 27.70 -4.44 -24.29
N ASP A 401 28.93 -3.98 -24.51
CA ASP A 401 29.66 -4.22 -25.75
C ASP A 401 29.96 -5.71 -25.94
N GLU A 402 29.49 -6.30 -27.06
CA GLU A 402 29.67 -7.72 -27.37
C GLU A 402 31.16 -8.11 -27.50
N ASP A 403 31.99 -7.18 -27.94
CA ASP A 403 33.45 -7.32 -28.02
C ASP A 403 34.16 -6.78 -26.77
N GLY A 404 33.39 -6.36 -25.77
CA GLY A 404 33.85 -5.71 -24.56
C GLY A 404 34.62 -6.61 -23.60
N MET A 405 34.89 -6.05 -22.42
CA MET A 405 35.75 -6.64 -21.40
C MET A 405 35.26 -7.98 -20.83
N MET A 406 33.94 -8.26 -20.88
CA MET A 406 33.34 -9.50 -20.39
C MET A 406 32.32 -10.02 -21.41
N ARG A 407 32.79 -10.81 -22.39
CA ARG A 407 31.93 -11.38 -23.45
C ARG A 407 30.79 -12.27 -22.96
N SER A 408 30.88 -12.83 -21.76
CA SER A 408 29.81 -13.64 -21.16
C SER A 408 28.79 -12.81 -20.38
N PHE A 409 28.92 -11.49 -20.34
CA PHE A 409 28.03 -10.63 -19.59
C PHE A 409 26.60 -10.70 -20.14
N GLU A 410 25.67 -11.05 -19.26
CA GLU A 410 24.25 -11.04 -19.55
C GLU A 410 23.56 -10.23 -18.44
N PRO A 411 23.03 -9.02 -18.71
CA PRO A 411 22.52 -8.10 -17.69
C PRO A 411 21.53 -8.72 -16.69
N ARG A 412 20.74 -9.69 -17.15
CA ARG A 412 19.70 -10.37 -16.36
C ARG A 412 20.21 -11.56 -15.55
N ARG A 413 21.35 -12.14 -15.92
CA ARG A 413 21.84 -13.41 -15.38
C ARG A 413 23.17 -13.28 -14.65
N SER A 414 24.10 -12.46 -15.15
CA SER A 414 25.42 -12.31 -14.55
C SER A 414 25.33 -11.82 -13.11
N SER A 415 25.93 -12.59 -12.20
CA SER A 415 26.03 -12.20 -10.80
C SER A 415 27.08 -11.11 -10.62
N THR A 416 27.06 -10.42 -9.48
CA THR A 416 28.12 -9.46 -9.17
C THR A 416 29.46 -10.18 -8.99
N ASN A 417 29.47 -11.43 -8.50
CA ASN A 417 30.67 -12.25 -8.46
C ASN A 417 31.25 -12.53 -9.86
N ASP A 418 30.40 -12.74 -10.86
CA ASP A 418 30.85 -12.94 -12.24
C ASP A 418 31.59 -11.69 -12.74
N VAL A 419 30.98 -10.51 -12.55
CA VAL A 419 31.55 -9.22 -12.96
C VAL A 419 32.82 -8.88 -12.20
N VAL A 420 32.88 -9.18 -10.90
CA VAL A 420 34.12 -9.01 -10.11
C VAL A 420 35.26 -9.86 -10.71
N ARG A 421 34.99 -11.13 -11.01
CA ARG A 421 36.01 -12.09 -11.45
C ARG A 421 36.45 -11.91 -12.89
N LEU A 422 35.53 -11.57 -13.79
CA LEU A 422 35.77 -11.53 -15.23
C LEU A 422 35.99 -10.12 -15.77
N ALA A 423 35.67 -9.09 -14.99
CA ALA A 423 35.66 -7.72 -15.46
C ALA A 423 36.47 -6.79 -14.54
N ILE A 424 36.12 -6.70 -13.26
CA ILE A 424 36.75 -5.77 -12.30
C ILE A 424 38.20 -6.16 -12.01
N ILE A 425 38.49 -7.41 -11.66
CA ILE A 425 39.86 -7.87 -11.37
C ILE A 425 40.77 -7.70 -12.60
N PRO A 426 40.39 -8.12 -13.82
CA PRO A 426 41.21 -7.88 -15.00
C PRO A 426 41.46 -6.39 -15.28
N GLN A 427 40.44 -5.53 -15.15
CA GLN A 427 40.55 -4.11 -15.45
C GLN A 427 41.36 -3.33 -14.39
N SER A 428 41.36 -3.78 -13.15
CA SER A 428 42.09 -3.14 -12.03
C SER A 428 43.53 -3.64 -11.85
N ARG A 429 43.99 -4.51 -12.75
CA ARG A 429 45.36 -5.01 -12.76
C ARG A 429 46.33 -3.98 -13.33
N SER A 430 47.49 -3.84 -12.69
CA SER A 430 48.59 -3.00 -13.19
C SER A 430 49.91 -3.76 -13.10
N GLY A 431 50.36 -4.31 -14.24
CA GLY A 431 51.54 -5.18 -14.31
C GLY A 431 51.39 -6.43 -13.42
N ASP A 432 52.36 -6.63 -12.53
CA ASP A 432 52.36 -7.70 -11.53
C ASP A 432 51.55 -7.35 -10.26
N GLY A 433 50.98 -6.15 -10.20
CA GLY A 433 50.15 -5.66 -9.09
C GLY A 433 48.69 -5.46 -9.47
N GLY A 434 47.98 -4.75 -8.60
CA GLY A 434 46.62 -4.28 -8.84
C GLY A 434 46.07 -3.49 -7.66
N CYS A 435 45.04 -2.69 -7.92
CA CYS A 435 44.40 -1.83 -6.93
C CYS A 435 42.88 -2.02 -6.92
N ALA A 436 42.16 -1.22 -6.14
CA ALA A 436 40.71 -1.12 -6.28
C ALA A 436 40.36 -0.46 -7.61
N LEU A 437 39.29 -0.90 -8.28
CA LEU A 437 38.86 -0.30 -9.56
C LEU A 437 38.42 1.16 -9.38
N ALA A 438 37.79 1.48 -8.25
CA ALA A 438 37.41 2.86 -7.93
C ALA A 438 38.63 3.82 -7.92
N SER A 439 39.81 3.34 -7.52
CA SER A 439 41.06 4.12 -7.54
C SER A 439 41.58 4.41 -8.96
N LEU A 440 41.11 3.69 -9.98
CA LEU A 440 41.45 3.96 -11.38
C LEU A 440 40.46 4.92 -12.06
N TRP A 441 39.25 5.04 -11.51
CA TRP A 441 38.21 5.91 -12.07
C TRP A 441 38.36 7.39 -11.66
N SER A 442 39.27 7.70 -10.73
CA SER A 442 39.55 9.05 -10.28
C SER A 442 41.03 9.23 -10.00
N GLU A 443 41.60 10.36 -10.43
CA GLU A 443 42.97 10.76 -10.09
C GLU A 443 43.08 11.14 -8.61
N ASP A 444 42.03 11.78 -8.08
CA ASP A 444 41.94 12.21 -6.69
C ASP A 444 41.06 11.27 -5.84
N PRO A 445 41.34 11.13 -4.52
CA PRO A 445 40.43 10.54 -3.55
C PRO A 445 38.99 11.08 -3.66
N ILE A 446 38.01 10.18 -3.78
CA ILE A 446 36.58 10.55 -3.78
C ILE A 446 35.95 9.99 -2.51
N LYS A 447 35.39 10.89 -1.70
CA LYS A 447 34.51 10.50 -0.59
C LYS A 447 33.10 10.19 -1.13
N PRO A 448 32.55 9.00 -0.87
CA PRO A 448 31.22 8.63 -1.28
C PRO A 448 30.15 9.39 -0.49
N GLN A 449 29.05 9.73 -1.15
CA GLN A 449 27.83 10.23 -0.51
C GLN A 449 26.90 9.09 -0.09
N VAL A 450 27.01 7.93 -0.75
CA VAL A 450 26.14 6.79 -0.53
C VAL A 450 26.96 5.51 -0.41
N MET A 451 26.81 4.78 0.68
CA MET A 451 27.32 3.40 0.79
C MET A 451 26.25 2.41 0.35
N VAL A 452 26.63 1.43 -0.47
CA VAL A 452 25.72 0.41 -0.99
C VAL A 452 25.98 -0.93 -0.34
N THR A 453 25.00 -1.41 0.43
CA THR A 453 24.97 -2.76 0.98
C THR A 453 24.31 -3.71 -0.02
N HIS A 454 25.06 -4.73 -0.44
CA HIS A 454 24.59 -5.71 -1.43
C HIS A 454 25.23 -7.10 -1.21
N ASN A 455 24.72 -8.12 -1.91
CA ASN A 455 25.27 -9.48 -1.89
C ASN A 455 25.83 -9.82 -3.27
N TRP A 456 27.01 -10.43 -3.31
CA TRP A 456 27.70 -10.74 -4.56
C TRP A 456 27.02 -11.83 -5.40
N ALA A 457 26.21 -12.69 -4.77
CA ALA A 457 25.40 -13.66 -5.49
C ALA A 457 24.24 -13.02 -6.25
N ASN A 458 23.87 -11.77 -5.93
CA ASN A 458 22.81 -11.07 -6.61
C ASN A 458 23.25 -10.67 -8.02
N GLY A 459 22.29 -10.61 -8.94
CA GLY A 459 22.51 -10.17 -10.32
C GLY A 459 23.11 -8.76 -10.36
N PHE A 460 24.20 -8.58 -11.10
CA PHE A 460 24.88 -7.28 -11.21
C PHE A 460 23.99 -6.21 -11.84
N GLY A 461 23.16 -6.56 -12.82
CA GLY A 461 22.17 -5.64 -13.38
C GLY A 461 21.13 -5.16 -12.38
N LYS A 462 20.79 -5.97 -11.37
CA LYS A 462 19.90 -5.55 -10.28
C LYS A 462 20.57 -4.55 -9.35
N LEU A 463 21.86 -4.74 -9.06
CA LEU A 463 22.67 -3.78 -8.30
C LEU A 463 22.70 -2.42 -8.99
N VAL A 464 23.03 -2.40 -10.28
CA VAL A 464 23.07 -1.15 -11.06
C VAL A 464 21.67 -0.52 -11.16
N ALA A 465 20.63 -1.30 -11.48
CA ALA A 465 19.26 -0.80 -11.54
C ALA A 465 18.81 -0.16 -10.22
N ALA A 466 19.17 -0.74 -9.07
CA ALA A 466 18.83 -0.21 -7.75
C ALA A 466 19.54 1.12 -7.45
N ILE A 467 20.82 1.26 -7.82
CA ILE A 467 21.57 2.53 -7.70
C ILE A 467 20.94 3.61 -8.59
N LEU A 468 20.54 3.25 -9.80
CA LEU A 468 19.89 4.19 -10.73
C LEU A 468 18.49 4.57 -10.27
N ALA A 469 17.70 3.62 -9.75
CA ALA A 469 16.39 3.88 -9.16
C ALA A 469 16.49 4.80 -7.94
N ASP A 470 17.48 4.58 -7.08
CA ASP A 470 17.81 5.46 -5.96
C ASP A 470 18.11 6.89 -6.42
N CYS A 471 18.94 7.06 -7.44
CA CYS A 471 19.13 8.37 -8.06
C CYS A 471 17.87 8.93 -8.72
N LEU A 472 16.94 8.12 -9.22
CA LEU A 472 15.68 8.60 -9.79
C LEU A 472 14.59 8.85 -8.74
N ASP A 473 14.90 8.68 -7.45
CA ASP A 473 13.93 8.73 -6.34
C ASP A 473 12.80 7.70 -6.51
N HIS A 474 13.09 6.56 -7.18
CA HIS A 474 12.20 5.42 -7.32
C HIS A 474 12.50 4.40 -6.21
N ARG A 475 11.49 3.83 -5.55
CA ARG A 475 11.68 2.78 -4.51
C ARG A 475 11.75 1.35 -5.05
N ILE A 476 11.32 1.18 -6.30
CA ILE A 476 11.25 -0.10 -6.98
C ILE A 476 12.08 0.02 -8.25
N TYR A 477 13.02 -0.90 -8.45
CA TYR A 477 13.96 -0.81 -9.56
C TYR A 477 13.63 -1.73 -10.74
N GLN A 478 12.57 -2.53 -10.72
CA GLN A 478 12.20 -3.41 -11.84
C GLN A 478 12.05 -2.67 -13.16
N ASP A 479 11.39 -1.50 -13.16
CA ASP A 479 11.18 -0.73 -14.39
C ASP A 479 12.51 -0.20 -14.94
N VAL A 480 13.36 0.35 -14.07
CA VAL A 480 14.72 0.80 -14.43
C VAL A 480 15.55 -0.37 -14.94
N GLY A 481 15.50 -1.50 -14.24
CA GLY A 481 16.16 -2.74 -14.60
C GLY A 481 15.73 -3.26 -15.97
N SER A 482 14.45 -3.08 -16.35
CA SER A 482 13.95 -3.47 -17.68
C SER A 482 14.43 -2.56 -18.81
N LEU A 483 14.77 -1.29 -18.50
CA LEU A 483 15.26 -0.33 -19.48
C LEU A 483 16.76 -0.50 -19.76
N ILE A 484 17.57 -0.67 -18.71
CA ILE A 484 19.05 -0.68 -18.84
C ILE A 484 19.62 -1.93 -19.53
N VAL A 485 18.80 -2.93 -19.81
CA VAL A 485 19.21 -4.11 -20.61
C VAL A 485 19.25 -3.83 -22.12
N THR A 486 18.73 -2.68 -22.55
CA THR A 486 18.74 -2.26 -23.95
C THR A 486 19.52 -0.96 -24.07
N GLU A 487 20.26 -0.76 -25.16
CA GLU A 487 21.01 0.47 -25.40
C GLU A 487 20.10 1.71 -25.40
N ALA A 488 18.94 1.64 -26.06
CA ALA A 488 17.97 2.73 -26.11
C ALA A 488 17.39 3.06 -24.73
N GLY A 489 17.00 2.05 -23.95
CA GLY A 489 16.49 2.25 -22.59
C GLY A 489 17.57 2.75 -21.63
N PHE A 490 18.81 2.27 -21.78
CA PHE A 490 19.95 2.77 -21.03
C PHE A 490 20.23 4.25 -21.31
N ALA A 491 20.24 4.66 -22.59
CA ALA A 491 20.38 6.06 -22.99
C ALA A 491 19.25 6.94 -22.41
N GLN A 492 18.02 6.43 -22.38
CA GLN A 492 16.88 7.11 -21.75
C GLN A 492 17.10 7.32 -20.25
N VAL A 493 17.55 6.29 -19.52
CA VAL A 493 17.84 6.39 -18.07
C VAL A 493 18.99 7.36 -17.81
N ARG A 494 20.07 7.28 -18.58
CA ARG A 494 21.22 8.20 -18.49
C ARG A 494 20.80 9.66 -18.70
N ALA A 495 19.90 9.92 -19.66
CA ALA A 495 19.37 11.26 -19.90
C ALA A 495 18.51 11.78 -18.72
N GLN A 496 17.75 10.92 -18.05
CA GLN A 496 16.98 11.30 -16.86
C GLN A 496 17.86 11.64 -15.65
N LEU A 497 19.07 11.09 -15.60
CA LEU A 497 20.02 11.27 -14.51
C LEU A 497 20.92 12.51 -14.65
N ALA A 498 20.75 13.33 -15.70
CA ALA A 498 21.73 14.34 -16.12
C ALA A 498 22.31 15.23 -14.99
N ASN A 499 21.49 15.63 -14.00
CA ASN A 499 21.92 16.47 -12.87
C ASN A 499 22.37 15.68 -11.62
N LYS A 500 22.39 14.34 -11.68
CA LYS A 500 22.73 13.42 -10.59
C LYS A 500 23.94 12.52 -10.93
N LEU A 501 24.57 12.72 -12.09
CA LEU A 501 25.73 11.93 -12.55
C LEU A 501 26.98 12.08 -11.67
N ASP A 502 27.09 13.18 -10.92
CA ASP A 502 28.19 13.44 -9.99
C ASP A 502 27.98 12.85 -8.59
N THR A 503 26.82 12.23 -8.31
CA THR A 503 26.60 11.55 -7.04
C THR A 503 27.61 10.44 -6.86
N SER A 504 28.30 10.43 -5.71
CA SER A 504 29.36 9.46 -5.43
C SER A 504 28.86 8.29 -4.59
N TYR A 505 29.27 7.09 -4.97
CA TYR A 505 28.88 5.82 -4.37
C TYR A 505 30.10 5.06 -3.87
N TRP A 506 29.90 4.26 -2.83
CA TRP A 506 30.83 3.23 -2.37
C TRP A 506 30.15 1.88 -2.46
N VAL A 507 30.75 0.98 -3.23
CA VAL A 507 30.27 -0.39 -3.43
C VAL A 507 31.47 -1.30 -3.25
N CYS A 508 31.37 -2.32 -2.38
CA CYS A 508 32.52 -3.13 -2.01
C CYS A 508 33.18 -3.85 -3.20
N ALA A 509 32.41 -4.22 -4.23
CA ALA A 509 32.93 -4.81 -5.46
C ALA A 509 33.98 -3.92 -6.18
N PHE A 510 33.81 -2.60 -6.13
CA PHE A 510 34.67 -1.62 -6.82
C PHE A 510 35.70 -0.97 -5.90
N SER A 511 35.36 -0.80 -4.63
CA SER A 511 36.09 0.06 -3.68
C SER A 511 37.13 -0.71 -2.87
N VAL A 512 36.92 -2.02 -2.69
CA VAL A 512 37.90 -2.92 -2.07
C VAL A 512 38.95 -3.34 -3.10
N ASN A 513 40.21 -3.39 -2.68
CA ASN A 513 41.30 -3.90 -3.49
C ASN A 513 41.19 -5.43 -3.63
N GLN A 514 40.52 -5.87 -4.70
CA GLN A 514 40.31 -7.30 -4.99
C GLN A 514 41.63 -8.06 -5.16
N HIS A 515 42.70 -7.38 -5.56
CA HIS A 515 44.04 -7.95 -5.68
C HIS A 515 44.69 -8.22 -4.33
N ALA A 516 44.41 -7.44 -3.29
CA ALA A 516 44.90 -7.69 -1.94
C ALA A 516 44.02 -8.68 -1.14
N SER A 517 42.92 -9.16 -1.72
CA SER A 517 41.96 -10.03 -1.03
C SER A 517 41.73 -11.33 -1.79
N ILE A 518 40.85 -11.33 -2.80
CA ILE A 518 40.21 -12.56 -3.31
C ILE A 518 40.70 -13.02 -4.69
N CYS A 519 41.53 -12.23 -5.39
CA CYS A 519 41.85 -12.51 -6.81
C CYS A 519 42.59 -13.84 -7.07
N ALA A 520 43.31 -14.38 -6.07
CA ALA A 520 44.17 -15.56 -6.24
C ALA A 520 43.48 -16.90 -5.89
N GLY A 521 42.24 -16.89 -5.39
CA GLY A 521 41.56 -18.13 -5.04
C GLY A 521 40.13 -17.97 -4.51
N PHE A 522 39.59 -19.06 -3.98
CA PHE A 522 38.22 -19.16 -3.47
C PHE A 522 38.17 -19.59 -1.98
N GLY A 523 39.30 -19.50 -1.28
CA GLY A 523 39.48 -20.10 0.03
C GLY A 523 39.66 -21.62 -0.03
N PRO A 524 39.81 -22.28 1.14
CA PRO A 524 40.00 -23.72 1.22
C PRO A 524 38.78 -24.48 0.70
N GLU A 525 39.01 -25.55 -0.06
CA GLU A 525 37.93 -26.41 -0.57
C GLU A 525 37.24 -27.16 0.60
N PRO A 526 35.92 -26.98 0.79
CA PRO A 526 35.18 -27.72 1.82
C PRO A 526 35.06 -29.23 1.49
N PRO A 527 34.66 -30.08 2.46
CA PRO A 527 34.45 -31.51 2.20
C PRO A 527 33.48 -31.75 1.04
N PRO A 528 33.83 -32.60 0.04
CA PRO A 528 32.99 -32.86 -1.12
C PRO A 528 31.56 -33.26 -0.74
N LYS A 529 30.58 -32.86 -1.55
CA LYS A 529 29.13 -33.11 -1.36
C LYS A 529 28.48 -32.43 -0.14
N SER A 530 29.24 -31.72 0.70
CA SER A 530 28.66 -30.88 1.76
C SER A 530 27.90 -29.68 1.17
N ARG A 531 27.02 -29.07 1.98
CA ARG A 531 26.37 -27.80 1.61
C ARG A 531 27.40 -26.71 1.31
N ALA A 532 28.41 -26.57 2.17
CA ALA A 532 29.51 -25.63 2.00
C ALA A 532 30.27 -25.86 0.68
N TRP A 533 30.50 -27.13 0.30
CA TRP A 533 31.13 -27.44 -0.99
C TRP A 533 30.27 -27.04 -2.18
N LYS A 534 28.95 -27.23 -2.13
CA LYS A 534 28.05 -26.76 -3.20
C LYS A 534 28.11 -25.25 -3.37
N GLU A 535 28.08 -24.50 -2.26
CA GLU A 535 28.17 -23.05 -2.28
C GLU A 535 29.54 -22.57 -2.77
N TRP A 536 30.63 -23.18 -2.29
CA TRP A 536 31.99 -22.91 -2.76
C TRP A 536 32.16 -23.22 -4.26
N ASN A 537 31.61 -24.35 -4.71
CA ASN A 537 31.66 -24.77 -6.10
C ASN A 537 30.80 -23.88 -7.02
N MET A 538 29.70 -23.33 -6.53
CA MET A 538 28.95 -22.31 -7.27
C MET A 538 29.76 -21.02 -7.42
N LYS A 539 30.42 -20.55 -6.34
CA LYS A 539 31.21 -19.31 -6.33
C LYS A 539 32.43 -19.30 -7.27
N ARG A 540 32.87 -20.47 -7.75
CA ARG A 540 34.02 -20.59 -8.66
C ARG A 540 33.65 -20.69 -10.14
N HIS A 541 32.36 -20.73 -10.48
CA HIS A 541 31.88 -20.80 -11.86
C HIS A 541 31.10 -19.55 -12.22
N ASP A 542 31.26 -19.11 -13.47
CA ASP A 542 30.45 -18.08 -14.13
C ASP A 542 28.99 -18.56 -14.20
N SER A 543 28.05 -17.74 -13.69
CA SER A 543 26.63 -18.12 -13.62
C SER A 543 25.94 -18.21 -14.99
N VAL A 544 26.53 -17.60 -16.01
CA VAL A 544 26.05 -17.61 -17.40
C VAL A 544 26.64 -18.80 -18.15
N THR A 545 27.97 -18.95 -18.13
CA THR A 545 28.68 -19.94 -18.96
C THR A 545 28.97 -21.27 -18.27
N GLY A 546 28.88 -21.31 -16.94
CA GLY A 546 29.25 -22.47 -16.14
C GLY A 546 30.76 -22.79 -16.15
N LYS A 547 31.61 -21.91 -16.69
CA LYS A 547 33.07 -22.10 -16.73
C LYS A 547 33.71 -21.64 -15.43
N VAL A 548 34.80 -22.30 -15.03
CA VAL A 548 35.60 -21.88 -13.87
C VAL A 548 36.27 -20.54 -14.17
N TYR A 549 36.25 -19.60 -13.22
CA TYR A 549 36.93 -18.33 -13.40
C TYR A 549 38.45 -18.50 -13.49
N PRO A 550 39.13 -17.68 -14.31
CA PRO A 550 40.57 -17.58 -14.26
C PRO A 550 41.02 -17.02 -12.89
N LEU A 551 42.12 -17.54 -12.36
CA LEU A 551 42.78 -16.97 -11.19
C LEU A 551 43.76 -15.88 -11.63
N CYS A 552 43.86 -14.82 -10.84
CA CYS A 552 44.85 -13.78 -11.07
C CYS A 552 46.20 -14.20 -10.51
N ASP A 553 47.25 -14.04 -11.32
CA ASP A 553 48.66 -14.36 -11.02
C ASP A 553 49.47 -13.12 -10.59
N CYS A 554 48.82 -12.07 -10.09
CA CYS A 554 49.51 -10.91 -9.54
C CYS A 554 50.27 -11.27 -8.24
N ASN A 555 51.35 -10.55 -7.95
CA ASN A 555 52.22 -10.73 -6.79
C ASN A 555 51.77 -9.97 -5.53
N VAL A 556 50.58 -9.36 -5.54
CA VAL A 556 50.03 -8.64 -4.37
C VAL A 556 49.80 -9.62 -3.21
N GLU A 557 50.33 -9.31 -2.03
CA GLU A 557 50.10 -10.08 -0.79
C GLU A 557 48.60 -10.13 -0.45
N LYS A 558 48.11 -11.27 0.04
CA LYS A 558 46.69 -11.45 0.36
C LYS A 558 46.43 -11.28 1.86
N HIS A 559 45.64 -10.28 2.21
CA HIS A 559 45.22 -9.98 3.58
C HIS A 559 43.76 -10.38 3.75
N VAL A 560 43.54 -11.61 4.23
CA VAL A 560 42.19 -12.19 4.43
C VAL A 560 41.88 -12.53 5.88
N SER A 561 42.83 -12.33 6.80
CA SER A 561 42.66 -12.61 8.23
C SER A 561 42.01 -11.44 8.96
N HIS A 562 41.09 -11.72 9.89
CA HIS A 562 40.47 -10.68 10.73
C HIS A 562 41.43 -10.01 11.70
N GLY A 563 42.54 -10.66 12.05
CA GLY A 563 43.56 -10.07 12.92
C GLY A 563 44.58 -9.21 12.18
N ASP A 564 44.57 -9.19 10.84
CA ASP A 564 45.55 -8.41 10.07
C ASP A 564 45.08 -6.96 9.96
N ALA A 565 45.89 -6.03 10.48
CA ALA A 565 45.66 -4.60 10.37
C ALA A 565 45.57 -4.12 8.90
N ARG A 566 46.15 -4.86 7.94
CA ARG A 566 46.12 -4.56 6.50
C ARG A 566 44.89 -5.10 5.76
N CYS A 567 44.09 -5.97 6.39
CA CYS A 567 42.89 -6.55 5.76
C CYS A 567 41.82 -5.46 5.54
N GLU A 568 41.31 -5.27 4.33
CA GLU A 568 40.26 -4.27 4.08
C GLU A 568 38.86 -4.76 4.48
N LEU A 569 38.64 -6.08 4.49
CA LEU A 569 37.33 -6.70 4.68
C LEU A 569 36.80 -6.61 6.13
N ASN A 570 37.65 -6.31 7.11
CA ASN A 570 37.30 -6.20 8.53
C ASN A 570 37.17 -4.74 9.01
N LYS A 571 37.05 -3.77 8.08
CA LYS A 571 37.10 -2.32 8.33
C LYS A 571 35.84 -1.56 7.92
N PHE A 572 34.79 -2.26 7.50
CA PHE A 572 33.63 -1.59 6.90
C PHE A 572 32.87 -0.75 7.93
N ASP A 573 32.74 -1.22 9.17
CA ASP A 573 32.15 -0.49 10.29
C ASP A 573 32.92 0.80 10.63
N ASP A 574 34.24 0.69 10.79
CA ASP A 574 35.10 1.85 11.09
C ASP A 574 35.17 2.83 9.90
N MET A 575 35.11 2.33 8.66
CA MET A 575 35.02 3.14 7.45
C MET A 575 33.68 3.88 7.36
N MET A 576 32.57 3.24 7.71
CA MET A 576 31.26 3.89 7.80
C MET A 576 31.25 4.98 8.86
N THR A 577 31.80 4.72 10.04
CA THR A 577 31.93 5.71 11.12
C THR A 577 32.74 6.93 10.67
N HIS A 578 33.87 6.67 10.01
CA HIS A 578 34.72 7.73 9.47
C HIS A 578 33.97 8.59 8.43
N LEU A 579 33.27 7.97 7.47
CA LEU A 579 32.51 8.68 6.45
C LEU A 579 31.30 9.43 7.01
N ALA A 580 30.57 8.85 7.96
CA ALA A 580 29.44 9.52 8.61
C ALA A 580 29.87 10.80 9.36
N THR A 581 31.11 10.82 9.85
CA THR A 581 31.69 11.99 10.51
C THR A 581 32.15 13.06 9.50
N GLU A 582 32.75 12.64 8.38
CA GLU A 582 33.41 13.55 7.45
C GLU A 582 32.53 14.03 6.28
N VAL A 583 31.49 13.27 5.91
CA VAL A 583 30.65 13.53 4.75
C VAL A 583 29.25 13.91 5.20
N ALA A 584 28.88 15.16 4.94
CA ALA A 584 27.54 15.64 5.22
C ALA A 584 26.48 14.84 4.46
N ASN A 585 25.41 14.42 5.15
CA ASN A 585 24.33 13.61 4.61
C ASN A 585 24.79 12.27 4.02
N PHE A 586 25.88 11.69 4.54
CA PHE A 586 26.26 10.33 4.19
C PHE A 586 25.12 9.36 4.52
N ARG A 587 24.74 8.55 3.53
CA ARG A 587 23.55 7.70 3.60
C ARG A 587 23.84 6.28 3.13
N GLN A 588 22.96 5.35 3.48
CA GLN A 588 23.06 3.95 3.06
C GLN A 588 21.98 3.61 2.04
N LEU A 589 22.35 2.82 1.05
CA LEU A 589 21.47 2.17 0.09
C LEU A 589 21.55 0.65 0.27
N VAL A 590 20.43 0.02 0.63
CA VAL A 590 20.34 -1.44 0.79
C VAL A 590 19.65 -2.02 -0.44
N VAL A 591 20.37 -2.82 -1.22
CA VAL A 591 19.86 -3.37 -2.49
C VAL A 591 19.37 -4.79 -2.31
N LEU A 592 18.05 -4.98 -2.38
CA LEU A 592 17.41 -6.29 -2.22
C LEU A 592 16.98 -6.85 -3.58
N ASP A 593 17.39 -8.07 -3.87
CA ASP A 593 16.93 -8.82 -5.04
C ASP A 593 15.67 -9.64 -4.73
N ASP A 594 15.23 -10.46 -5.70
CA ASP A 594 13.99 -11.22 -5.58
C ASP A 594 14.02 -12.27 -4.46
N THR A 595 15.20 -12.64 -3.95
CA THR A 595 15.34 -13.62 -2.86
C THR A 595 15.57 -12.96 -1.51
N PHE A 596 15.87 -11.65 -1.48
CA PHE A 596 16.16 -10.89 -0.25
C PHE A 596 17.37 -11.45 0.51
N ASP A 597 18.27 -12.18 -0.16
CA ASP A 597 19.39 -12.87 0.50
C ASP A 597 20.33 -11.92 1.23
N VAL A 598 20.41 -10.64 0.82
CA VAL A 598 21.15 -9.58 1.51
C VAL A 598 20.78 -9.49 3.00
N LEU A 599 19.50 -9.61 3.34
CA LEU A 599 19.07 -9.56 4.74
C LEU A 599 19.43 -10.84 5.51
N PHE A 600 19.84 -11.91 4.83
CA PHE A 600 20.28 -13.17 5.43
C PHE A 600 21.80 -13.37 5.33
N ARG A 601 22.55 -12.28 5.11
CA ARG A 601 24.01 -12.25 5.09
C ARG A 601 24.51 -11.49 6.30
N ALA A 602 25.33 -12.15 7.13
CA ALA A 602 25.77 -11.59 8.42
C ALA A 602 26.46 -10.23 8.22
N TRP A 603 27.35 -10.13 7.24
CA TRP A 603 28.05 -8.89 6.88
C TRP A 603 27.10 -7.75 6.48
N CYS A 604 26.16 -8.02 5.56
CA CYS A 604 25.20 -7.01 5.12
C CYS A 604 24.30 -6.53 6.26
N VAL A 605 23.88 -7.44 7.14
CA VAL A 605 23.08 -7.11 8.32
C VAL A 605 23.87 -6.28 9.33
N ALA A 606 25.16 -6.56 9.51
CA ALA A 606 26.04 -5.72 10.32
C ALA A 606 26.18 -4.30 9.75
N GLU A 607 26.36 -4.16 8.42
CA GLU A 607 26.39 -2.85 7.75
C GLU A 607 25.08 -2.06 7.95
N ILE A 608 23.93 -2.72 7.83
CA ILE A 608 22.61 -2.09 8.05
C ILE A 608 22.48 -1.58 9.49
N PHE A 609 22.93 -2.38 10.45
CA PHE A 609 22.91 -1.98 11.85
C PHE A 609 23.85 -0.81 12.12
N GLU A 610 25.09 -0.86 11.60
CA GLU A 610 26.07 0.21 11.79
C GLU A 610 25.55 1.54 11.23
N ALA A 611 24.97 1.54 10.02
CA ALA A 611 24.33 2.73 9.47
C ALA A 611 23.24 3.29 10.39
N SER A 612 22.43 2.42 10.99
CA SER A 612 21.39 2.85 11.92
C SER A 612 21.96 3.38 13.24
N ALA A 613 23.03 2.79 13.77
CA ALA A 613 23.71 3.28 14.97
C ALA A 613 24.30 4.67 14.74
N LEU A 614 24.83 4.91 13.53
CA LEU A 614 25.36 6.19 13.06
C LEU A 614 24.27 7.19 12.64
N GLN A 615 22.98 6.84 12.74
CA GLN A 615 21.84 7.66 12.29
C GLN A 615 21.93 8.07 10.82
N MET A 616 22.59 7.26 9.99
CA MET A 616 22.62 7.45 8.55
C MET A 616 21.21 7.26 8.00
N GLN A 617 20.83 8.08 7.03
CA GLN A 617 19.59 7.83 6.29
C GLN A 617 19.76 6.52 5.51
N ALA A 618 18.93 5.51 5.78
CA ALA A 618 18.94 4.26 5.02
C ALA A 618 17.77 4.23 4.03
N THR A 619 18.05 3.83 2.79
CA THR A 619 17.04 3.59 1.75
C THR A 619 17.10 2.14 1.32
N ILE A 620 15.95 1.44 1.34
CA ILE A 620 15.85 0.06 0.86
C ILE A 620 15.28 0.07 -0.56
N GLN A 621 16.02 -0.51 -1.50
CA GLN A 621 15.61 -0.69 -2.89
C GLN A 621 15.21 -2.14 -3.12
N VAL A 622 13.98 -2.36 -3.61
CA VAL A 622 13.49 -3.70 -3.94
C VAL A 622 13.24 -3.84 -5.43
N SER A 623 13.38 -5.07 -5.93
CA SER A 623 13.11 -5.36 -7.33
C SER A 623 11.67 -5.05 -7.68
N SER A 624 10.72 -5.63 -6.93
CA SER A 624 9.30 -5.48 -7.15
C SER A 624 8.52 -5.68 -5.86
N GLN A 625 7.28 -5.21 -5.87
CA GLN A 625 6.36 -5.44 -4.76
C GLN A 625 5.97 -6.92 -4.63
N GLU A 626 5.93 -7.66 -5.74
CA GLU A 626 5.68 -9.10 -5.74
C GLU A 626 6.80 -9.86 -5.03
N ALA A 627 8.05 -9.45 -5.21
CA ALA A 627 9.18 -10.04 -4.51
C ALA A 627 9.08 -9.85 -2.98
N VAL A 628 8.64 -8.68 -2.51
CA VAL A 628 8.35 -8.46 -1.07
C VAL A 628 7.24 -9.39 -0.58
N ASP A 629 6.18 -9.57 -1.37
CA ASP A 629 5.05 -10.43 -1.00
C ASP A 629 5.47 -11.92 -0.92
N LEU A 630 6.29 -12.39 -1.86
CA LEU A 630 6.80 -13.76 -1.90
C LEU A 630 7.77 -14.07 -0.74
N ASN A 631 8.54 -13.09 -0.29
CA ASN A 631 9.52 -13.27 0.78
C ASN A 631 8.99 -12.90 2.17
N TYR A 632 7.73 -12.48 2.30
CA TYR A 632 7.19 -11.97 3.57
C TYR A 632 7.42 -12.93 4.74
N ASP A 633 7.04 -14.21 4.60
CA ASP A 633 7.22 -15.19 5.68
C ASP A 633 8.69 -15.31 6.08
N ARG A 634 9.59 -15.35 5.08
CA ARG A 634 11.04 -15.39 5.31
C ARG A 634 11.51 -14.15 6.07
N LEU A 635 11.04 -12.96 5.70
CA LEU A 635 11.38 -11.68 6.34
C LEU A 635 10.83 -11.55 7.77
N THR A 636 9.66 -12.14 8.07
CA THR A 636 9.14 -12.16 9.45
C THR A 636 9.97 -13.04 10.40
N LEU A 637 10.76 -13.95 9.85
CA LEU A 637 11.66 -14.85 10.57
C LEU A 637 13.11 -14.37 10.55
N LEU A 638 13.32 -13.09 10.23
CA LEU A 638 14.65 -12.51 10.15
C LEU A 638 15.32 -12.52 11.53
N ASP A 639 16.43 -13.27 11.63
CA ASP A 639 17.27 -13.40 12.81
C ASP A 639 18.75 -13.45 12.36
N VAL A 640 19.58 -12.56 12.90
CA VAL A 640 21.02 -12.48 12.60
C VAL A 640 21.76 -13.79 12.93
N ARG A 641 21.29 -14.57 13.91
CA ARG A 641 21.85 -15.90 14.24
C ARG A 641 21.66 -16.91 13.13
N HIS A 642 20.66 -16.70 12.26
CA HIS A 642 20.39 -17.56 11.10
C HIS A 642 20.99 -17.02 9.81
N CYS A 643 21.65 -15.86 9.85
CA CYS A 643 22.37 -15.33 8.71
C CYS A 643 23.55 -16.24 8.30
N SER A 644 23.84 -16.22 7.01
CA SER A 644 24.95 -16.92 6.38
C SER A 644 26.17 -16.00 6.25
N ALA A 645 27.35 -16.59 6.37
CA ALA A 645 28.62 -15.94 6.09
C ALA A 645 29.50 -16.86 5.24
N SER A 646 30.54 -16.32 4.61
CA SER A 646 31.48 -17.14 3.83
C SER A 646 32.33 -18.04 4.73
N SER A 647 32.52 -17.64 6.00
CA SER A 647 33.18 -18.37 7.06
C SER A 647 32.36 -18.23 8.34
N GLU A 648 32.24 -19.30 9.14
CA GLU A 648 31.56 -19.22 10.45
C GLU A 648 32.31 -18.29 11.41
N ALA A 649 33.64 -18.16 11.27
CA ALA A 649 34.41 -17.22 12.09
C ALA A 649 33.98 -15.76 11.88
N ASP A 650 33.64 -15.37 10.64
CA ASP A 650 33.09 -14.04 10.33
C ASP A 650 31.79 -13.82 11.09
N LYS A 651 30.92 -14.83 11.09
CA LYS A 651 29.61 -14.77 11.73
C LYS A 651 29.75 -14.66 13.24
N ASP A 652 30.60 -15.48 13.84
CA ASP A 652 30.87 -15.43 15.28
C ASP A 652 31.45 -14.07 15.69
N MET A 653 32.34 -13.50 14.87
CA MET A 653 32.88 -12.16 15.08
C MET A 653 31.80 -11.07 14.97
N ILE A 654 30.88 -11.17 14.00
CA ILE A 654 29.77 -10.22 13.88
C ILE A 654 28.81 -10.34 15.08
N LEU A 655 28.44 -11.57 15.44
CA LEU A 655 27.55 -11.83 16.57
C LEU A 655 28.16 -11.37 17.89
N SER A 656 29.48 -11.49 18.08
CA SER A 656 30.15 -11.04 19.31
C SER A 656 30.18 -9.52 19.45
N LYS A 657 30.05 -8.76 18.35
CA LYS A 657 29.89 -7.31 18.38
C LYS A 657 28.46 -6.86 18.74
N ILE A 658 27.46 -7.75 18.67
CA ILE A 658 26.06 -7.43 18.97
C ILE A 658 25.76 -7.71 20.45
N ALA A 659 25.63 -6.65 21.25
CA ALA A 659 25.41 -6.77 22.69
C ALA A 659 24.05 -7.39 23.07
N ASP A 660 22.99 -7.08 22.33
CA ASP A 660 21.64 -7.62 22.52
C ASP A 660 21.08 -8.06 21.16
N VAL A 661 21.17 -9.36 20.90
CA VAL A 661 20.74 -9.94 19.63
C VAL A 661 19.23 -9.86 19.42
N GLU A 662 18.43 -9.89 20.49
CA GLU A 662 16.97 -9.79 20.35
C GLU A 662 16.55 -8.36 19.98
N ALA A 663 17.11 -7.36 20.67
CA ALA A 663 16.88 -5.96 20.32
C ALA A 663 17.36 -5.64 18.90
N PHE A 664 18.52 -6.19 18.51
CA PHE A 664 19.05 -6.08 17.15
C PHE A 664 18.09 -6.66 16.12
N ASN A 665 17.58 -7.87 16.33
CA ASN A 665 16.66 -8.52 15.39
C ASN A 665 15.34 -7.75 15.27
N LEU A 666 14.84 -7.23 16.39
CA LEU A 666 13.64 -6.40 16.38
C LEU A 666 13.86 -5.12 15.59
N HIS A 667 14.99 -4.44 15.80
CA HIS A 667 15.37 -3.23 15.06
C HIS A 667 15.59 -3.49 13.56
N LEU A 668 16.22 -4.62 13.21
CA LEU A 668 16.37 -5.03 11.82
C LEU A 668 15.00 -5.28 11.15
N GLN A 669 14.09 -5.95 11.86
CA GLN A 669 12.70 -6.08 11.39
C GLN A 669 12.03 -4.70 11.31
N GLU A 670 12.28 -3.77 12.21
CA GLU A 670 11.74 -2.41 12.11
C GLU A 670 12.25 -1.68 10.87
N LEU A 671 13.55 -1.73 10.57
CA LEU A 671 14.10 -1.13 9.34
C LEU A 671 13.43 -1.70 8.08
N VAL A 672 13.15 -3.01 8.06
CA VAL A 672 12.50 -3.67 6.93
C VAL A 672 10.99 -3.37 6.87
N PHE A 673 10.30 -3.41 8.02
CA PHE A 673 8.84 -3.37 8.12
C PHE A 673 8.26 -1.99 8.52
N SER A 674 9.09 -0.98 8.74
CA SER A 674 8.65 0.36 9.16
C SER A 674 7.73 1.00 8.11
N ALA A 675 6.69 1.66 8.61
CA ALA A 675 5.70 2.37 7.81
C ALA A 675 6.18 3.75 7.33
N GLU A 676 7.39 4.19 7.71
CA GLU A 676 7.92 5.51 7.32
C GLU A 676 9.17 5.41 6.46
N VAL A 677 10.07 4.50 6.80
CA VAL A 677 11.38 4.34 6.14
C VAL A 677 11.55 2.96 5.50
N GLY A 678 10.77 1.96 5.94
CA GLY A 678 10.92 0.58 5.47
C GLY A 678 10.26 0.30 4.12
N LEU A 679 10.13 -0.99 3.80
CA LEU A 679 9.47 -1.49 2.59
C LEU A 679 8.01 -1.06 2.44
N PHE A 680 7.46 -0.50 3.52
CA PHE A 680 6.06 -0.17 3.70
C PHE A 680 5.82 1.32 3.91
N ALA A 681 6.79 2.16 3.53
CA ALA A 681 6.75 3.61 3.70
C ALA A 681 5.77 4.37 2.79
N GLU A 682 5.52 3.88 1.56
CA GLU A 682 4.71 4.61 0.55
C GLU A 682 3.18 4.48 0.75
N TRP A 683 2.76 4.21 1.99
CA TRP A 683 1.57 3.41 2.24
C TRP A 683 0.44 4.16 2.91
N VAL A 684 -0.28 5.02 2.19
CA VAL A 684 -1.58 5.44 2.71
C VAL A 684 -2.44 5.98 1.59
N ASP A 685 -3.39 5.19 1.12
CA ASP A 685 -4.53 5.62 0.33
C ASP A 685 -5.63 4.55 0.54
N GLY A 686 -6.91 4.89 0.40
CA GLY A 686 -7.99 3.97 0.77
C GLY A 686 -7.96 2.65 0.00
N TYR A 687 -7.52 2.66 -1.26
CA TYR A 687 -7.42 1.49 -2.13
C TYR A 687 -6.18 0.65 -1.81
N THR A 688 -5.06 1.30 -1.60
CA THR A 688 -3.77 0.71 -1.21
C THR A 688 -3.88 0.10 0.18
N ARG A 689 -4.63 0.71 1.10
CA ARG A 689 -4.98 0.14 2.41
C ARG A 689 -5.73 -1.18 2.25
N SER A 690 -6.80 -1.21 1.45
CA SER A 690 -7.54 -2.44 1.17
C SER A 690 -6.69 -3.50 0.48
N ARG A 691 -5.84 -3.09 -0.47
CA ARG A 691 -4.88 -3.96 -1.15
C ARG A 691 -3.81 -4.50 -0.20
N GLN A 692 -3.35 -3.71 0.77
CA GLN A 692 -2.42 -4.15 1.82
C GLN A 692 -3.08 -5.15 2.77
N VAL A 693 -4.31 -4.87 3.21
CA VAL A 693 -5.10 -5.83 3.97
C VAL A 693 -5.25 -7.13 3.16
N GLY A 694 -5.56 -7.03 1.87
CA GLY A 694 -5.57 -8.16 0.94
C GLY A 694 -4.23 -8.89 0.81
N ARG A 695 -3.10 -8.17 0.83
CA ARG A 695 -1.75 -8.77 0.85
C ARG A 695 -1.47 -9.49 2.15
N ILE A 696 -1.74 -8.88 3.30
CA ILE A 696 -1.59 -9.50 4.62
C ILE A 696 -2.46 -10.76 4.69
N LEU A 697 -3.69 -10.70 4.17
CA LEU A 697 -4.58 -11.86 4.04
C LEU A 697 -3.97 -12.95 3.16
N ARG A 698 -3.44 -12.60 1.98
CA ARG A 698 -2.81 -13.55 1.07
C ARG A 698 -1.59 -14.21 1.72
N ARG A 699 -0.75 -13.43 2.40
CA ARG A 699 0.41 -13.90 3.16
C ARG A 699 -0.01 -14.87 4.27
N SER A 700 -1.04 -14.51 5.06
CA SER A 700 -1.59 -15.39 6.10
C SER A 700 -2.11 -16.72 5.54
N LYS A 701 -2.69 -16.71 4.32
CA LYS A 701 -3.17 -17.92 3.65
C LYS A 701 -2.02 -18.82 3.22
N ILE A 702 -0.94 -18.25 2.67
CA ILE A 702 0.26 -18.99 2.26
C ILE A 702 0.91 -19.63 3.49
N GLY A 703 1.11 -18.87 4.58
CA GLY A 703 1.70 -19.37 5.83
C GLY A 703 0.90 -20.50 6.50
N LEU A 704 -0.44 -20.47 6.40
CA LEU A 704 -1.29 -21.58 6.87
C LEU A 704 -1.15 -22.83 5.98
N GLN A 705 -1.07 -22.66 4.66
CA GLN A 705 -0.89 -23.78 3.73
C GLN A 705 0.47 -24.46 3.89
N SER A 706 1.55 -23.70 4.10
CA SER A 706 2.88 -24.26 4.32
C SER A 706 3.01 -24.99 5.66
N SER A 707 2.23 -24.60 6.66
CA SER A 707 2.22 -25.25 7.99
C SER A 707 1.32 -26.50 8.03
N GLY A 708 0.32 -26.58 7.14
CA GLY A 708 -0.70 -27.63 7.14
C GLY A 708 -0.33 -28.93 6.41
N SER A 709 0.77 -28.98 5.67
CA SER A 709 1.14 -30.16 4.86
C SER A 709 1.62 -31.39 5.68
N SER A 710 1.53 -31.36 7.01
CA SER A 710 1.86 -32.50 7.88
C SER A 710 0.74 -32.93 8.84
N LEU A 711 -0.48 -32.36 8.77
CA LEU A 711 -1.61 -32.77 9.62
C LEU A 711 -2.84 -33.15 8.78
N PRO A 712 -3.51 -34.28 9.06
CA PRO A 712 -4.62 -34.77 8.25
C PRO A 712 -5.84 -33.84 8.30
N ASN A 713 -6.43 -33.61 7.11
CA ASN A 713 -7.62 -32.81 6.82
C ASN A 713 -8.66 -32.76 7.95
N ARG A 714 -8.72 -31.63 8.65
CA ARG A 714 -9.77 -31.28 9.61
C ARG A 714 -10.38 -29.91 9.31
N GLU A 715 -10.51 -29.53 8.03
CA GLU A 715 -10.94 -28.19 7.62
C GLU A 715 -12.47 -27.98 7.53
N GLU A 716 -13.31 -29.00 7.63
CA GLU A 716 -14.76 -28.80 7.42
C GLU A 716 -15.58 -28.47 8.68
N ASN A 717 -14.97 -28.42 9.88
CA ASN A 717 -15.69 -28.09 11.12
C ASN A 717 -15.01 -27.00 11.94
N LEU A 718 -14.81 -25.82 11.35
CA LEU A 718 -14.63 -24.58 12.13
C LEU A 718 -15.99 -24.15 12.69
N GLY A 719 -16.47 -24.87 13.70
CA GLY A 719 -17.54 -24.38 14.58
C GLY A 719 -17.12 -23.03 15.16
N PHE A 720 -18.06 -22.07 15.16
CA PHE A 720 -17.90 -20.73 15.72
C PHE A 720 -17.22 -20.81 17.10
N CYS A 721 -15.93 -20.50 17.17
CA CYS A 721 -15.21 -20.50 18.43
C CYS A 721 -15.66 -19.26 19.23
N GLN A 722 -16.50 -19.47 20.25
CA GLN A 722 -17.09 -18.41 21.09
C GLN A 722 -16.04 -17.49 21.77
N GLY A 723 -14.76 -17.88 21.82
CA GLY A 723 -13.68 -17.07 22.38
C GLY A 723 -13.09 -15.98 21.49
N CYS A 724 -13.44 -15.90 20.19
CA CYS A 724 -12.75 -15.00 19.25
C CYS A 724 -13.27 -13.54 19.22
N LEU A 725 -14.46 -13.26 19.77
CA LEU A 725 -15.10 -11.94 19.69
C LEU A 725 -14.82 -11.01 20.90
N TRP A 726 -14.27 -11.53 22.00
CA TRP A 726 -14.02 -10.76 23.23
C TRP A 726 -12.63 -10.10 23.46
N PRO A 727 -11.60 -10.11 22.57
CA PRO A 727 -10.31 -9.51 22.94
C PRO A 727 -10.29 -7.98 22.98
N PHE A 728 -11.28 -7.28 22.39
CA PHE A 728 -11.19 -5.83 22.18
C PHE A 728 -11.50 -4.95 23.41
N SER A 729 -12.11 -5.49 24.46
CA SER A 729 -12.35 -4.70 25.69
C SER A 729 -11.13 -4.60 26.60
N LYS A 730 -10.27 -5.63 26.63
CA LYS A 730 -9.16 -5.71 27.59
C LYS A 730 -7.98 -4.84 27.16
N SER A 731 -7.72 -4.73 25.86
CA SER A 731 -6.63 -3.89 25.33
C SER A 731 -6.84 -2.39 25.52
N LEU A 732 -8.06 -1.93 25.82
CA LEU A 732 -8.35 -0.52 26.14
C LEU A 732 -8.25 -0.22 27.64
N ALA A 733 -8.20 -1.24 28.50
CA ALA A 733 -8.08 -1.09 29.95
C ALA A 733 -6.64 -1.20 30.46
N ASP A 734 -5.75 -1.88 29.73
CA ASP A 734 -4.36 -2.13 30.16
C ASP A 734 -3.37 -1.00 29.77
N SER A 735 -3.84 0.18 29.33
CA SER A 735 -2.98 1.33 29.01
C SER A 735 -2.79 2.34 30.15
N SER A 736 -3.24 2.04 31.37
CA SER A 736 -2.92 2.81 32.58
C SER A 736 -2.01 1.98 33.49
N GLY A 737 -0.71 2.08 33.26
CA GLY A 737 0.29 1.46 34.12
C GLY A 737 0.41 2.18 35.47
N GLU A 738 -0.01 1.52 36.55
CA GLU A 738 0.59 1.71 37.87
C GLU A 738 1.67 0.64 38.06
N SER A 739 2.92 1.08 38.10
CA SER A 739 4.05 0.29 38.55
C SER A 739 4.07 0.28 40.08
N SER A 740 3.83 -0.87 40.68
CA SER A 740 4.27 -1.15 42.05
C SER A 740 5.08 -2.43 42.02
N ASP A 741 6.40 -2.23 42.17
CA ASP A 741 7.37 -3.25 42.56
C ASP A 741 6.92 -3.93 43.85
N GLU A 742 6.87 -5.27 43.86
CA GLU A 742 7.11 -6.03 45.08
C GLU A 742 7.88 -7.32 44.75
N LEU A 743 9.12 -7.32 45.23
CA LEU A 743 9.95 -8.49 45.46
C LEU A 743 9.21 -9.49 46.36
N SER A 744 9.05 -10.74 45.92
CA SER A 744 9.09 -11.86 46.85
C SER A 744 9.56 -13.16 46.20
N SER A 745 10.36 -13.85 46.99
CA SER A 745 11.12 -15.07 46.74
C SER A 745 10.29 -16.35 46.87
N SER A 746 10.77 -17.40 46.18
CA SER A 746 10.56 -18.84 46.42
C SER A 746 9.11 -19.34 46.21
N THR A 747 8.80 -20.53 45.71
CA THR A 747 9.42 -21.87 45.72
C THR A 747 8.96 -22.66 44.49
N ALA A 748 9.71 -23.71 44.16
CA ALA A 748 9.38 -24.74 43.18
C ALA A 748 7.99 -25.36 43.38
N ASP A 749 7.32 -25.72 42.26
CA ASP A 749 6.84 -27.10 42.09
C ASP A 749 6.40 -27.40 40.65
N SER A 750 6.69 -28.66 40.30
CA SER A 750 6.43 -29.35 39.04
C SER A 750 4.96 -29.60 38.76
N ALA A 751 4.51 -29.38 37.52
CA ALA A 751 3.50 -30.22 36.87
C ALA A 751 3.50 -29.99 35.36
N ALA A 752 4.04 -30.98 34.63
CA ALA A 752 3.86 -31.11 33.20
C ALA A 752 2.43 -31.59 32.90
N SER A 753 1.78 -30.96 31.92
CA SER A 753 0.69 -31.58 31.16
C SER A 753 0.83 -31.16 29.69
N PRO A 754 0.67 -32.08 28.72
CA PRO A 754 1.00 -31.81 27.32
C PRO A 754 -0.21 -31.23 26.56
N CYS A 755 0.06 -30.24 25.72
CA CYS A 755 -0.76 -29.84 24.58
C CYS A 755 -0.17 -30.43 23.30
#